data_AF-A0A7D4BHS9-F1
#
_entry.id   AF-A0A7D4BHS9-F1
#
_cell.length_a   1.000
_cell.length_b   1.000
_cell.length_c   1.000
_cell.angle_alpha   90.00
_cell.angle_beta   90.00
_cell.angle_gamma   90.00
#
_symmetry.space_group_name_H-M   'P 1'
#
loop_
_entity.id
_entity.type
_entity.pdbx_description
1 polymer ?
#
loop_
_entity_poly.entity_id
_entity_poly.type
_entity_poly.pdbx_seq_one_letter_code
_entity_poly.pdbx_strand_id
1 'polypeptide(L)'
;MPLASWKWLAGAMLLAGALAMPGPAKAQDLVATQRQVNGPDIDPPPELIKEWERKARANAKACKRQDSAACVGLAYAYLKGQGVKQVRPIATVLYGEACELGNLDGCARQADIMIQGSDGGDPDPERGTAIADAACREGSDEACLVLARTLLDSDPAQADHGLALTLLDNVCRKGNAEACERAAWKHEYSPQADQWQAGEYYYLACLAGSWQGCRQSGQRAWNGIGIAPDPNLATFLIERGCEIDKDADCELARNLRQEPVLSARCDGGDLAACATLGEVLVSSMPVIDGTDRAHEVLVRACDAGEESACPRAAELQLGKAGVAGSPEAERAIQLLERACRPDNEAAQRACLTLGKEFLRGQIVEPNPTRAAELFMPLCRAGSWEACEYLPIIASEVPGIEMIAADTTYLPPVASGDEPSGTVREMERKPSAGTGCIVNQERYRGKLYVDRICRKIAYSINGFRLRRGQAPWQALLWRPQSLAGMSLSQQQRVMCGGTIIRTGWVLTAAHCLTDQGKDIVAAGHEVRLGVYNPREAEGTSYPILRAIPHPSFDPATYAFDIALVQYDPDRGAKQGMTSPITRLTLDPLELGKRAIKAGMEVYTYGWGWTRPEDGQSTDNLRGAKMELTSEERCTRITSYRGSALNAALCAGGKQGQQACKGDSGGGLVYYGDADKVPKVIGVVSAGRACGTVGEPSRYTRVAKVRDWLEQYIGPLSRR
;
A
#
# COMPACT_ATOMS: atom_id res chain seq x y z
N MET A 1 -41.40 28.52 -21.23
CA MET A 1 -41.35 28.51 -22.71
C MET A 1 -40.39 27.41 -23.15
N PRO A 2 -40.75 26.58 -24.14
CA PRO A 2 -41.68 25.46 -24.07
C PRO A 2 -40.94 24.12 -23.89
N LEU A 3 -41.36 23.18 -23.03
CA LEU A 3 -42.37 22.13 -23.29
C LEU A 3 -42.18 21.29 -24.59
N ALA A 4 -40.94 21.15 -25.09
CA ALA A 4 -40.63 20.30 -26.25
C ALA A 4 -39.34 19.48 -26.07
N SER A 5 -39.27 18.59 -25.08
CA SER A 5 -38.18 17.59 -24.99
C SER A 5 -38.60 16.22 -24.46
N TRP A 6 -39.86 16.01 -24.11
CA TRP A 6 -40.38 14.76 -23.51
C TRP A 6 -40.74 13.64 -24.51
N LYS A 7 -40.37 13.74 -25.79
CA LYS A 7 -40.78 12.76 -26.82
C LYS A 7 -39.69 11.85 -27.39
N TRP A 8 -38.41 12.05 -27.05
CA TRP A 8 -37.33 11.25 -27.65
C TRP A 8 -36.90 10.01 -26.85
N LEU A 9 -37.24 9.89 -25.56
CA LEU A 9 -36.85 8.70 -24.76
C LEU A 9 -37.93 7.61 -24.65
N ALA A 10 -39.22 7.92 -24.85
CA ALA A 10 -40.27 6.90 -24.89
C ALA A 10 -40.28 6.07 -26.20
N GLY A 11 -39.69 6.58 -27.29
CA GLY A 11 -39.66 5.90 -28.59
C GLY A 11 -38.54 4.87 -28.76
N ALA A 12 -37.43 5.02 -28.03
CA ALA A 12 -36.27 4.13 -28.16
C ALA A 12 -36.40 2.81 -27.36
N MET A 13 -37.25 2.78 -26.33
CA MET A 13 -37.45 1.58 -25.49
C MET A 13 -38.40 0.53 -26.10
N LEU A 14 -39.12 0.83 -27.19
CA LEU A 14 -40.09 -0.09 -27.81
C LEU A 14 -39.66 -0.67 -29.17
N LEU A 15 -38.50 -0.29 -29.71
CA LEU A 15 -38.02 -0.74 -31.04
C LEU A 15 -36.75 -1.61 -31.01
N ALA A 16 -36.16 -1.88 -29.84
CA ALA A 16 -35.03 -2.80 -29.69
C ALA A 16 -35.44 -4.30 -29.62
N GLY A 17 -36.64 -4.64 -30.11
CA GLY A 17 -37.18 -6.01 -30.05
C GLY A 17 -37.05 -6.83 -31.34
N ALA A 18 -36.49 -6.31 -32.43
CA ALA A 18 -36.52 -7.01 -33.71
C ALA A 18 -35.36 -6.65 -34.66
N LEU A 19 -34.11 -6.88 -34.25
CA LEU A 19 -33.00 -7.05 -35.19
C LEU A 19 -32.19 -8.27 -34.75
N ALA A 20 -32.25 -9.32 -35.57
CA ALA A 20 -31.53 -10.57 -35.36
C ALA A 20 -30.01 -10.30 -35.32
N MET A 21 -29.44 -10.31 -34.12
CA MET A 21 -27.99 -10.35 -33.91
C MET A 21 -27.44 -11.71 -34.40
N PRO A 22 -26.23 -11.77 -34.98
CA PRO A 22 -25.54 -13.03 -35.17
C PRO A 22 -25.31 -13.70 -33.80
N GLY A 23 -25.56 -15.00 -33.71
CA GLY A 23 -25.65 -15.72 -32.44
C GLY A 23 -24.40 -15.63 -31.54
N PRO A 24 -24.57 -15.83 -30.21
CA PRO A 24 -23.57 -15.60 -29.17
C PRO A 24 -22.30 -16.47 -29.27
N ALA A 25 -22.31 -17.52 -30.08
CA ALA A 25 -21.22 -18.48 -30.17
C ALA A 25 -19.91 -17.89 -30.73
N LYS A 26 -19.95 -16.95 -31.69
CA LYS A 26 -18.72 -16.42 -32.33
C LYS A 26 -18.03 -15.29 -31.55
N ALA A 27 -18.76 -14.56 -30.72
CA ALA A 27 -18.18 -13.54 -29.83
C ALA A 27 -17.62 -14.16 -28.54
N GLN A 28 -18.25 -15.24 -28.06
CA GLN A 28 -17.76 -16.02 -26.92
C GLN A 28 -16.40 -16.69 -27.20
N ASP A 29 -16.13 -17.13 -28.44
CA ASP A 29 -14.85 -17.75 -28.79
C ASP A 29 -13.65 -16.77 -28.75
N LEU A 30 -13.87 -15.49 -29.05
CA LEU A 30 -12.85 -14.43 -28.97
C LEU A 30 -12.65 -13.92 -27.53
N VAL A 31 -13.73 -13.81 -26.75
CA VAL A 31 -13.66 -13.36 -25.35
C VAL A 31 -13.17 -14.47 -24.41
N ALA A 32 -13.46 -15.74 -24.70
CA ALA A 32 -12.98 -16.88 -23.92
C ALA A 32 -11.47 -17.11 -24.08
N THR A 33 -10.90 -16.84 -25.26
CA THR A 33 -9.44 -16.89 -25.48
C THR A 33 -8.71 -15.72 -24.82
N GLN A 34 -9.38 -14.59 -24.59
CA GLN A 34 -8.80 -13.42 -23.92
C GLN A 34 -8.89 -13.51 -22.38
N ARG A 35 -9.95 -14.13 -21.84
CA ARG A 35 -10.15 -14.35 -20.39
C ARG A 35 -9.20 -15.39 -19.76
N GLN A 36 -8.65 -16.33 -20.53
CA GLN A 36 -7.67 -17.31 -20.02
C GLN A 36 -6.26 -16.72 -19.76
N VAL A 37 -5.99 -15.49 -20.20
CA VAL A 37 -4.61 -14.94 -20.23
C VAL A 37 -4.33 -13.92 -19.12
N ASN A 38 -5.35 -13.50 -18.37
CA ASN A 38 -5.22 -12.43 -17.35
C ASN A 38 -5.46 -12.90 -15.90
N GLY A 39 -5.58 -14.20 -15.64
CA GLY A 39 -5.63 -14.77 -14.27
C GLY A 39 -4.23 -15.19 -13.75
N PRO A 40 -4.06 -15.45 -12.44
CA PRO A 40 -2.77 -15.83 -11.87
C PRO A 40 -2.37 -17.26 -12.29
N ASP A 41 -1.20 -17.37 -12.91
CA ASP A 41 -0.37 -18.57 -13.15
C ASP A 41 -1.13 -19.92 -13.32
N ILE A 42 -1.85 -20.06 -14.45
CA ILE A 42 -2.12 -21.37 -15.06
C ILE A 42 -1.25 -21.47 -16.31
N ASP A 43 -0.32 -22.42 -16.36
CA ASP A 43 0.44 -22.70 -17.58
C ASP A 43 -0.55 -23.04 -18.72
N PRO A 44 -0.49 -22.34 -19.86
CA PRO A 44 -1.42 -22.58 -20.97
C PRO A 44 -1.31 -24.04 -21.42
N PRO A 45 -2.41 -24.68 -21.84
CA PRO A 45 -2.39 -26.08 -22.28
C PRO A 45 -1.31 -26.30 -23.35
N PRO A 46 -0.61 -27.46 -23.36
CA PRO A 46 0.45 -27.73 -24.34
C PRO A 46 0.03 -27.55 -25.81
N GLU A 47 -1.23 -27.81 -26.12
CA GLU A 47 -1.78 -27.61 -27.47
C GLU A 47 -1.88 -26.12 -27.85
N LEU A 48 -2.22 -25.25 -26.89
CA LEU A 48 -2.28 -23.81 -27.08
C LEU A 48 -0.88 -23.22 -27.30
N ILE A 49 0.13 -23.73 -26.58
CA ILE A 49 1.54 -23.34 -26.77
C ILE A 49 2.00 -23.68 -28.20
N LYS A 50 1.73 -24.90 -28.67
CA LYS A 50 2.07 -25.32 -30.04
C LYS A 50 1.37 -24.45 -31.10
N GLU A 51 0.14 -24.04 -30.83
CA GLU A 51 -0.59 -23.12 -31.71
C GLU A 51 0.09 -21.75 -31.77
N TRP A 52 0.41 -21.16 -30.63
CA TRP A 52 1.10 -19.87 -30.55
C TRP A 52 2.45 -19.90 -31.26
N GLU A 53 3.24 -20.95 -31.07
CA GLU A 53 4.52 -21.08 -31.77
C GLU A 53 4.36 -21.16 -33.29
N ARG A 54 3.34 -21.91 -33.77
CA ARG A 54 3.04 -22.02 -35.20
C ARG A 54 2.65 -20.66 -35.77
N LYS A 55 1.79 -19.92 -35.05
CA LYS A 55 1.34 -18.58 -35.43
C LYS A 55 2.50 -17.58 -35.45
N ALA A 56 3.35 -17.58 -34.42
CA ALA A 56 4.53 -16.73 -34.37
C ALA A 56 5.52 -17.02 -35.51
N ARG A 57 5.76 -18.29 -35.83
CA ARG A 57 6.60 -18.68 -37.00
C ARG A 57 6.02 -18.21 -38.33
N ALA A 58 4.70 -18.34 -38.51
CA ALA A 58 4.01 -17.86 -39.70
C ALA A 58 4.11 -16.33 -39.82
N ASN A 59 3.82 -15.61 -38.73
CA ASN A 59 3.94 -14.15 -38.65
C ASN A 59 5.37 -13.68 -38.92
N ALA A 60 6.40 -14.36 -38.40
CA ALA A 60 7.79 -14.04 -38.69
C ALA A 60 8.15 -14.17 -40.18
N LYS A 61 7.62 -15.17 -40.88
CA LYS A 61 7.86 -15.35 -42.32
C LYS A 61 7.12 -14.30 -43.15
N ALA A 62 5.90 -13.94 -42.75
CA ALA A 62 5.08 -12.95 -43.44
C ALA A 62 5.59 -11.52 -43.19
N CYS A 63 5.93 -11.17 -41.96
CA CYS A 63 6.52 -9.86 -41.61
C CYS A 63 7.83 -9.61 -42.38
N LYS A 64 8.68 -10.64 -42.55
CA LYS A 64 9.87 -10.56 -43.43
C LYS A 64 9.56 -10.23 -44.90
N ARG A 65 8.34 -10.51 -45.36
CA ARG A 65 7.84 -10.15 -46.69
C ARG A 65 7.03 -8.85 -46.68
N GLN A 66 7.25 -7.98 -45.68
CA GLN A 66 6.60 -6.68 -45.53
C GLN A 66 5.07 -6.78 -45.32
N ASP A 67 4.59 -7.87 -44.71
CA ASP A 67 3.20 -7.98 -44.27
C ASP A 67 3.03 -7.29 -42.90
N SER A 68 2.31 -6.17 -42.89
CA SER A 68 2.23 -5.29 -41.74
C SER A 68 1.41 -5.88 -40.58
N ALA A 69 0.31 -6.59 -40.86
CA ALA A 69 -0.51 -7.27 -39.86
C ALA A 69 0.27 -8.44 -39.22
N ALA A 70 1.07 -9.16 -39.99
CA ALA A 70 1.96 -10.18 -39.47
C ALA A 70 3.04 -9.58 -38.56
N CYS A 71 3.54 -8.38 -38.84
CA CYS A 71 4.47 -7.68 -37.96
C CYS A 71 3.81 -7.31 -36.62
N VAL A 72 2.58 -6.78 -36.62
CA VAL A 72 1.79 -6.54 -35.39
C VAL A 72 1.58 -7.84 -34.59
N GLY A 73 1.16 -8.91 -35.27
CA GLY A 73 0.94 -10.20 -34.63
C GLY A 73 2.21 -10.81 -34.04
N LEU A 74 3.37 -10.59 -34.67
CA LEU A 74 4.65 -11.00 -34.13
C LEU A 74 5.10 -10.09 -32.98
N ALA A 75 4.86 -8.79 -33.07
CA ALA A 75 5.14 -7.82 -32.00
C ALA A 75 4.40 -8.21 -30.72
N TYR A 76 3.11 -8.50 -30.83
CA TYR A 76 2.28 -8.96 -29.71
C TYR A 76 2.81 -10.28 -29.10
N ALA A 77 3.27 -11.21 -29.94
CA ALA A 77 3.87 -12.45 -29.48
C ALA A 77 5.13 -12.21 -28.64
N TYR A 78 6.02 -11.31 -29.07
CA TYR A 78 7.20 -10.90 -28.29
C TYR A 78 6.85 -10.07 -27.05
N LEU A 79 5.79 -9.28 -27.09
CA LEU A 79 5.32 -8.48 -25.97
C LEU A 79 4.74 -9.36 -24.85
N LYS A 80 4.00 -10.41 -25.20
CA LYS A 80 3.32 -11.30 -24.25
C LYS A 80 4.04 -12.62 -23.97
N GLY A 81 5.07 -12.96 -24.75
CA GLY A 81 5.74 -14.26 -24.68
C GLY A 81 4.90 -15.42 -25.25
N GLN A 82 4.00 -15.15 -26.20
CA GLN A 82 3.12 -16.17 -26.77
C GLN A 82 3.80 -16.90 -27.94
N GLY A 83 4.28 -18.12 -27.69
CA GLY A 83 4.95 -18.93 -28.73
C GLY A 83 6.35 -18.45 -29.12
N VAL A 84 6.84 -17.40 -28.46
CA VAL A 84 8.22 -16.89 -28.51
C VAL A 84 8.62 -16.43 -27.11
N LYS A 85 9.93 -16.32 -26.86
CA LYS A 85 10.44 -15.75 -25.62
C LYS A 85 10.05 -14.27 -25.54
N GLN A 86 9.51 -13.82 -24.41
CA GLN A 86 9.09 -12.44 -24.21
C GLN A 86 10.30 -11.50 -24.28
N VAL A 87 10.33 -10.57 -25.24
CA VAL A 87 11.41 -9.58 -25.39
C VAL A 87 10.80 -8.27 -25.86
N ARG A 88 10.42 -7.40 -24.92
CA ARG A 88 9.72 -6.13 -25.18
C ARG A 88 10.40 -5.23 -26.23
N PRO A 89 11.74 -5.03 -26.24
CA PRO A 89 12.38 -4.23 -27.27
C PRO A 89 12.18 -4.73 -28.71
N ILE A 90 12.05 -6.05 -28.92
CA ILE A 90 11.77 -6.60 -30.25
C ILE A 90 10.34 -6.27 -30.66
N ALA A 91 9.39 -6.30 -29.72
CA ALA A 91 8.01 -5.89 -29.96
C ALA A 91 7.95 -4.44 -30.42
N THR A 92 8.66 -3.53 -29.75
CA THR A 92 8.76 -2.10 -30.13
C THR A 92 9.26 -1.92 -31.55
N VAL A 93 10.35 -2.61 -31.94
CA VAL A 93 10.87 -2.55 -33.32
C VAL A 93 9.82 -3.04 -34.33
N LEU A 94 9.12 -4.13 -34.03
CA LEU A 94 8.11 -4.70 -34.92
C LEU A 94 6.85 -3.83 -35.04
N TYR A 95 6.44 -3.14 -33.97
CA TYR A 95 5.36 -2.15 -34.04
C TYR A 95 5.77 -0.95 -34.89
N GLY A 96 7.02 -0.47 -34.76
CA GLY A 96 7.58 0.55 -35.64
C GLY A 96 7.59 0.13 -37.11
N GLU A 97 8.05 -1.07 -37.44
CA GLU A 97 8.03 -1.61 -38.81
C GLU A 97 6.61 -1.75 -39.35
N ALA A 98 5.67 -2.23 -38.54
CA ALA A 98 4.27 -2.29 -38.93
C ALA A 98 3.72 -0.89 -39.23
N CYS A 99 4.07 0.11 -38.42
CA CYS A 99 3.66 1.49 -38.62
C CYS A 99 4.24 2.08 -39.91
N GLU A 100 5.54 1.84 -40.19
CA GLU A 100 6.17 2.26 -41.45
C GLU A 100 5.51 1.64 -42.69
N LEU A 101 4.89 0.47 -42.53
CA LEU A 101 4.09 -0.20 -43.56
C LEU A 101 2.63 0.26 -43.61
N GLY A 102 2.25 1.32 -42.88
CA GLY A 102 0.91 1.89 -42.86
C GLY A 102 -0.08 1.12 -41.99
N ASN A 103 0.37 0.28 -41.05
CA ASN A 103 -0.53 -0.39 -40.13
C ASN A 103 -0.88 0.53 -38.95
N LEU A 104 -2.16 0.87 -38.86
CA LEU A 104 -2.71 1.79 -37.87
C LEU A 104 -2.55 1.28 -36.42
N ASP A 105 -2.78 0.00 -36.14
CA ASP A 105 -2.59 -0.58 -34.80
C ASP A 105 -1.11 -0.55 -34.40
N GLY A 106 -0.23 -0.80 -35.36
CA GLY A 106 1.21 -0.67 -35.21
C GLY A 106 1.61 0.76 -34.86
N CYS A 107 1.06 1.75 -35.57
CA CYS A 107 1.30 3.17 -35.29
C CYS A 107 0.76 3.60 -33.93
N ALA A 108 -0.45 3.19 -33.56
CA ALA A 108 -1.04 3.50 -32.26
C ALA A 108 -0.16 2.99 -31.11
N ARG A 109 0.32 1.74 -31.20
CA ARG A 109 1.21 1.18 -30.17
C ARG A 109 2.61 1.76 -30.18
N GLN A 110 3.17 2.03 -31.34
CA GLN A 110 4.46 2.70 -31.42
C GLN A 110 4.40 4.10 -30.80
N ALA A 111 3.35 4.87 -31.09
CA ALA A 111 3.11 6.18 -30.49
C ALA A 111 3.00 6.10 -28.96
N ASP A 112 2.19 5.16 -28.46
CA ASP A 112 1.99 4.93 -27.03
C ASP A 112 3.31 4.63 -26.30
N ILE A 113 4.13 3.76 -26.87
CA ILE A 113 5.47 3.41 -26.35
C ILE A 113 6.38 4.64 -26.32
N MET A 114 6.42 5.42 -27.39
CA MET A 114 7.28 6.61 -27.49
C MET A 114 6.84 7.72 -26.52
N ILE A 115 5.54 7.86 -26.25
CA ILE A 115 5.02 8.83 -25.29
C ILE A 115 5.37 8.42 -23.86
N GLN A 116 5.18 7.14 -23.51
CA GLN A 116 5.37 6.66 -22.13
C GLN A 116 6.82 6.28 -21.79
N GLY A 117 7.67 6.03 -22.80
CA GLY A 117 8.98 5.42 -22.59
C GLY A 117 8.90 3.99 -22.05
N SER A 118 7.90 3.23 -22.51
CA SER A 118 7.60 1.87 -22.03
C SER A 118 8.17 0.78 -22.96
N ASP A 119 8.06 -0.49 -22.56
CA ASP A 119 8.42 -1.66 -23.39
C ASP A 119 9.82 -1.65 -24.04
N GLY A 120 10.76 -0.95 -23.41
CA GLY A 120 12.14 -0.83 -23.89
C GLY A 120 12.31 0.08 -25.10
N GLY A 121 11.32 0.94 -25.40
CA GLY A 121 11.45 2.07 -26.31
C GLY A 121 11.99 3.31 -25.61
N ASP A 122 12.81 4.09 -26.31
CA ASP A 122 13.26 5.39 -25.81
C ASP A 122 12.09 6.40 -25.87
N PRO A 123 11.89 7.22 -24.82
CA PRO A 123 10.84 8.21 -24.81
C PRO A 123 11.12 9.32 -25.83
N ASP A 124 10.14 9.58 -26.69
CA ASP A 124 10.08 10.69 -27.62
C ASP A 124 8.61 11.13 -27.76
N PRO A 125 8.07 11.86 -26.75
CA PRO A 125 6.66 12.20 -26.70
C PRO A 125 6.19 13.09 -27.84
N GLU A 126 7.06 13.97 -28.35
CA GLU A 126 6.77 14.85 -29.47
C GLU A 126 6.50 14.03 -30.74
N ARG A 127 7.44 13.15 -31.10
CA ARG A 127 7.27 12.28 -32.26
C ARG A 127 6.16 11.25 -32.06
N GLY A 128 6.03 10.71 -30.85
CA GLY A 128 4.94 9.79 -30.51
C GLY A 128 3.56 10.43 -30.70
N THR A 129 3.39 11.67 -30.25
CA THR A 129 2.14 12.42 -30.41
C THR A 129 1.84 12.73 -31.88
N ALA A 130 2.86 13.07 -32.66
CA ALA A 130 2.70 13.27 -34.11
C ALA A 130 2.26 11.98 -34.84
N ILE A 131 2.80 10.82 -34.45
CA ILE A 131 2.38 9.51 -35.00
C ILE A 131 0.94 9.20 -34.58
N ALA A 132 0.58 9.44 -33.32
CA ALA A 132 -0.79 9.24 -32.83
C ALA A 132 -1.80 10.12 -33.59
N ASP A 133 -1.48 11.40 -33.81
CA ASP A 133 -2.33 12.32 -34.58
C ASP A 133 -2.51 11.88 -36.03
N ALA A 134 -1.42 11.52 -36.72
CA ALA A 134 -1.49 11.04 -38.09
C ALA A 134 -2.35 9.77 -38.20
N ALA A 135 -2.09 8.76 -37.36
CA ALA A 135 -2.85 7.50 -37.37
C ALA A 135 -4.32 7.70 -36.95
N CYS A 136 -4.60 8.62 -36.03
CA CYS A 136 -5.97 8.98 -35.65
C CYS A 136 -6.74 9.60 -36.83
N ARG A 137 -6.12 10.52 -37.58
CA ARG A 137 -6.74 11.12 -38.78
C ARG A 137 -7.00 10.11 -39.89
N GLU A 138 -6.19 9.05 -39.95
CA GLU A 138 -6.40 7.92 -40.87
C GLU A 138 -7.47 6.92 -40.37
N GLY A 139 -8.02 7.13 -39.17
CA GLY A 139 -9.17 6.38 -38.64
C GLY A 139 -8.83 5.35 -37.56
N SER A 140 -7.64 5.38 -36.97
CA SER A 140 -7.27 4.49 -35.86
C SER A 140 -7.89 4.95 -34.54
N ASP A 141 -8.87 4.19 -34.03
CA ASP A 141 -9.52 4.49 -32.75
C ASP A 141 -8.54 4.40 -31.57
N GLU A 142 -7.64 3.41 -31.58
CA GLU A 142 -6.57 3.25 -30.60
C GLU A 142 -5.59 4.43 -30.61
N ALA A 143 -5.20 4.94 -31.79
CA ALA A 143 -4.34 6.12 -31.87
C ALA A 143 -5.06 7.39 -31.40
N CYS A 144 -6.35 7.53 -31.74
CA CYS A 144 -7.17 8.63 -31.23
C CYS A 144 -7.27 8.62 -29.71
N LEU A 145 -7.39 7.43 -29.09
CA LEU A 145 -7.39 7.28 -27.63
C LEU A 145 -6.03 7.66 -27.01
N VAL A 146 -4.92 7.23 -27.61
CA VAL A 146 -3.56 7.60 -27.18
C VAL A 146 -3.36 9.11 -27.26
N LEU A 147 -3.76 9.73 -28.37
CA LEU A 147 -3.69 11.18 -28.56
C LEU A 147 -4.55 11.91 -27.51
N ALA A 148 -5.81 11.49 -27.34
CA ALA A 148 -6.72 12.12 -26.40
C ALA A 148 -6.19 12.07 -24.96
N ARG A 149 -5.63 10.93 -24.52
CA ARG A 149 -4.99 10.82 -23.21
C ARG A 149 -3.82 11.78 -23.07
N THR A 150 -2.96 11.84 -24.09
CA THR A 150 -1.78 12.72 -24.08
C THR A 150 -2.16 14.19 -23.98
N LEU A 151 -3.20 14.60 -24.70
CA LEU A 151 -3.74 15.97 -24.62
C LEU A 151 -4.34 16.27 -23.24
N LEU A 152 -5.00 15.31 -22.59
CA LEU A 152 -5.58 15.50 -21.26
C LEU A 152 -4.55 15.55 -20.13
N ASP A 153 -3.43 14.85 -20.28
CA ASP A 153 -2.34 14.80 -19.29
C ASP A 153 -1.41 16.03 -19.39
N SER A 154 -1.54 16.82 -20.45
CA SER A 154 -0.75 18.02 -20.72
C SER A 154 -1.29 19.26 -19.98
N ASP A 155 -0.49 20.34 -19.90
CA ASP A 155 -0.88 21.60 -19.24
C ASP A 155 -2.22 22.13 -19.81
N PRO A 156 -3.28 22.30 -18.97
CA PRO A 156 -4.58 22.80 -19.40
C PRO A 156 -4.54 24.16 -20.10
N ALA A 157 -3.51 24.98 -19.84
CA ALA A 157 -3.34 26.28 -20.48
C ALA A 157 -2.78 26.19 -21.91
N GLN A 158 -2.23 25.03 -22.28
CA GLN A 158 -1.50 24.82 -23.54
C GLN A 158 -2.13 23.71 -24.41
N ALA A 159 -2.87 22.77 -23.82
CA ALA A 159 -3.45 21.63 -24.51
C ALA A 159 -4.89 21.88 -24.97
N ASP A 160 -5.23 21.40 -26.16
CA ASP A 160 -6.60 21.43 -26.68
C ASP A 160 -7.45 20.31 -26.06
N HIS A 161 -7.93 20.55 -24.84
CA HIS A 161 -8.85 19.65 -24.15
C HIS A 161 -10.20 19.48 -24.88
N GLY A 162 -10.59 20.43 -25.73
CA GLY A 162 -11.81 20.33 -26.53
C GLY A 162 -11.67 19.27 -27.62
N LEU A 163 -10.52 19.25 -28.29
CA LEU A 163 -10.17 18.18 -29.23
C LEU A 163 -10.10 16.83 -28.53
N ALA A 164 -9.44 16.75 -27.36
CA ALA A 164 -9.33 15.50 -26.61
C ALA A 164 -10.70 14.90 -26.26
N LEU A 165 -11.65 15.72 -25.78
CA LEU A 165 -13.02 15.30 -25.49
C LEU A 165 -13.76 14.83 -26.74
N THR A 166 -13.59 15.53 -27.87
CA THR A 166 -14.20 15.14 -29.15
C THR A 166 -13.69 13.79 -29.63
N LEU A 167 -12.39 13.53 -29.48
CA LEU A 167 -11.78 12.25 -29.80
C LEU A 167 -12.34 11.12 -28.91
N LEU A 168 -12.44 11.36 -27.60
CA LEU A 168 -13.00 10.39 -26.66
C LEU A 168 -14.47 10.08 -26.94
N ASP A 169 -15.31 11.08 -27.25
CA ASP A 169 -16.72 10.86 -27.60
C ASP A 169 -16.85 9.96 -28.82
N ASN A 170 -16.13 10.27 -29.89
CA ASN A 170 -16.15 9.50 -31.14
C ASN A 170 -15.75 8.04 -30.91
N VAL A 171 -14.67 7.79 -30.15
CA VAL A 171 -14.17 6.45 -29.87
C VAL A 171 -15.10 5.71 -28.89
N CYS A 172 -15.65 6.40 -27.89
CA CYS A 172 -16.63 5.85 -26.95
C CYS A 172 -17.91 5.37 -27.67
N ARG A 173 -18.48 6.19 -28.56
CA ARG A 173 -19.72 5.85 -29.28
C ARG A 173 -19.58 4.64 -30.21
N LYS A 174 -18.35 4.24 -30.54
CA LYS A 174 -18.04 2.99 -31.25
C LYS A 174 -17.93 1.76 -30.34
N GLY A 175 -18.13 1.93 -29.03
CA GLY A 175 -18.13 0.85 -28.05
C GLY A 175 -16.77 0.61 -27.37
N ASN A 176 -15.87 1.61 -27.36
CA ASN A 176 -14.63 1.51 -26.59
C ASN A 176 -14.85 1.94 -25.14
N ALA A 177 -14.71 0.99 -24.21
CA ALA A 177 -15.01 1.23 -22.80
C ALA A 177 -14.05 2.23 -22.12
N GLU A 178 -12.75 2.18 -22.41
CA GLU A 178 -11.76 3.10 -21.83
C GLU A 178 -12.03 4.54 -22.25
N ALA A 179 -12.34 4.76 -23.53
CA ALA A 179 -12.68 6.09 -24.03
C ALA A 179 -13.92 6.65 -23.32
N CYS A 180 -14.94 5.82 -23.12
CA CYS A 180 -16.14 6.20 -22.38
C CYS A 180 -15.85 6.57 -20.92
N GLU A 181 -15.07 5.77 -20.20
CA GLU A 181 -14.70 6.08 -18.80
C GLU A 181 -13.92 7.37 -18.67
N ARG A 182 -12.95 7.61 -19.56
CA ARG A 182 -12.15 8.83 -19.56
C ARG A 182 -12.99 10.05 -19.87
N ALA A 183 -13.92 9.95 -20.83
CA ALA A 183 -14.88 11.01 -21.12
C ALA A 183 -15.75 11.30 -19.88
N ALA A 184 -16.30 10.25 -19.26
CA ALA A 184 -17.12 10.36 -18.05
C ALA A 184 -16.38 11.09 -16.92
N TRP A 185 -15.15 10.65 -16.62
CA TRP A 185 -14.32 11.27 -15.58
C TRP A 185 -14.04 12.74 -15.88
N LYS A 186 -13.74 13.10 -17.13
CA LYS A 186 -13.49 14.50 -17.49
C LYS A 186 -14.73 15.38 -17.33
N HIS A 187 -15.91 14.90 -17.71
CA HIS A 187 -17.17 15.63 -17.49
C HIS A 187 -17.53 15.76 -16.00
N GLU A 188 -17.19 14.76 -15.18
CA GLU A 188 -17.47 14.74 -13.75
C GLU A 188 -16.60 15.73 -12.94
N TYR A 189 -15.31 15.86 -13.29
CA TYR A 189 -14.34 16.65 -12.53
C TYR A 189 -13.93 17.98 -13.21
N SER A 190 -14.66 18.43 -14.23
CA SER A 190 -14.41 19.72 -14.86
C SER A 190 -14.98 20.91 -14.07
N PRO A 191 -14.46 22.14 -14.22
CA PRO A 191 -15.03 23.35 -13.60
C PRO A 191 -16.50 23.62 -14.00
N GLN A 192 -16.95 23.03 -15.12
CA GLN A 192 -18.31 23.09 -15.63
C GLN A 192 -18.94 21.68 -15.60
N ALA A 193 -18.75 20.97 -14.49
CA ALA A 193 -19.15 19.58 -14.37
C ALA A 193 -20.61 19.36 -14.76
N ASP A 194 -20.82 18.46 -15.72
CA ASP A 194 -22.14 18.04 -16.18
C ASP A 194 -22.38 16.59 -15.76
N GLN A 195 -23.12 16.42 -14.66
CA GLN A 195 -23.41 15.12 -14.09
C GLN A 195 -24.30 14.26 -14.99
N TRP A 196 -25.10 14.88 -15.87
CA TRP A 196 -25.92 14.16 -16.84
C TRP A 196 -25.02 13.55 -17.92
N GLN A 197 -24.12 14.36 -18.51
CA GLN A 197 -23.18 13.88 -19.53
C GLN A 197 -22.23 12.82 -18.97
N ALA A 198 -21.69 13.02 -17.77
CA ALA A 198 -20.87 12.01 -17.11
C ALA A 198 -21.63 10.68 -16.94
N GLY A 199 -22.90 10.75 -16.54
CA GLY A 199 -23.78 9.58 -16.43
C GLY A 199 -24.00 8.85 -17.77
N GLU A 200 -24.20 9.58 -18.86
CA GLU A 200 -24.32 9.00 -20.21
C GLU A 200 -23.07 8.18 -20.58
N TYR A 201 -21.88 8.75 -20.38
CA TYR A 201 -20.63 8.08 -20.72
C TYR A 201 -20.35 6.86 -19.83
N TYR A 202 -20.62 6.92 -18.52
CA TYR A 202 -20.51 5.73 -17.67
C TYR A 202 -21.47 4.61 -18.11
N TYR A 203 -22.69 4.98 -18.54
CA TYR A 203 -23.65 4.00 -19.05
C TYR A 203 -23.17 3.38 -20.37
N LEU A 204 -22.63 4.19 -21.29
CA LEU A 204 -22.00 3.70 -22.51
C LEU A 204 -20.80 2.79 -22.22
N ALA A 205 -19.97 3.11 -21.23
CA ALA A 205 -18.88 2.25 -20.78
C ALA A 205 -19.40 0.89 -20.28
N CYS A 206 -20.50 0.87 -19.53
CA CYS A 206 -21.15 -0.36 -19.07
C CYS A 206 -21.67 -1.22 -20.24
N LEU A 207 -22.27 -0.58 -21.26
CA LEU A 207 -22.70 -1.27 -22.47
C LEU A 207 -21.52 -1.84 -23.26
N ALA A 208 -20.41 -1.10 -23.31
CA ALA A 208 -19.14 -1.50 -23.92
C ALA A 208 -18.40 -2.61 -23.15
N GLY A 209 -18.92 -3.07 -22.01
CA GLY A 209 -18.36 -4.19 -21.25
C GLY A 209 -17.35 -3.79 -20.18
N SER A 210 -17.40 -2.55 -19.68
CA SER A 210 -16.66 -2.16 -18.47
C SER A 210 -17.47 -2.42 -17.21
N TRP A 211 -16.87 -3.17 -16.26
CA TRP A 211 -17.44 -3.34 -14.94
C TRP A 211 -17.40 -2.02 -14.13
N GLN A 212 -16.36 -1.19 -14.28
CA GLN A 212 -16.29 0.12 -13.62
C GLN A 212 -17.40 1.05 -14.12
N GLY A 213 -17.64 1.07 -15.44
CA GLY A 213 -18.73 1.82 -16.04
C GLY A 213 -20.09 1.38 -15.49
N CYS A 214 -20.31 0.07 -15.36
CA CYS A 214 -21.53 -0.48 -14.76
C CYS A 214 -21.68 -0.09 -13.29
N ARG A 215 -20.59 -0.15 -12.52
CA ARG A 215 -20.56 0.28 -11.11
C ARG A 215 -20.95 1.75 -10.96
N GLN A 216 -20.30 2.64 -11.70
CA GLN A 216 -20.56 4.08 -11.63
C GLN A 216 -21.97 4.43 -12.11
N SER A 217 -22.48 3.75 -13.14
CA SER A 217 -23.86 3.91 -13.60
C SER A 217 -24.87 3.44 -12.57
N GLY A 218 -24.62 2.29 -11.93
CA GLY A 218 -25.47 1.76 -10.86
C GLY A 218 -25.51 2.68 -9.65
N GLN A 219 -24.35 3.22 -9.24
CA GLN A 219 -24.24 4.24 -8.18
C GLN A 219 -25.10 5.46 -8.48
N ARG A 220 -25.03 5.98 -9.71
CA ARG A 220 -25.78 7.16 -10.15
C ARG A 220 -27.28 6.90 -10.18
N ALA A 221 -27.70 5.73 -10.66
CA ALA A 221 -29.09 5.31 -10.67
C ALA A 221 -29.64 5.16 -9.26
N TRP A 222 -28.85 4.67 -8.31
CA TRP A 222 -29.28 4.55 -6.92
C TRP A 222 -29.43 5.93 -6.25
N ASN A 223 -28.38 6.74 -6.31
CA ASN A 223 -28.29 8.01 -5.57
C ASN A 223 -28.95 9.20 -6.28
N GLY A 224 -29.46 9.02 -7.51
CA GLY A 224 -30.05 10.10 -8.30
C GLY A 224 -29.05 11.14 -8.82
N ILE A 225 -27.80 10.73 -9.07
CA ILE A 225 -26.73 11.65 -9.49
C ILE A 225 -26.79 11.83 -11.00
N GLY A 226 -27.39 12.94 -11.45
CA GLY A 226 -27.52 13.25 -12.87
C GLY A 226 -28.57 12.39 -13.59
N ILE A 227 -29.35 11.56 -12.88
CA ILE A 227 -30.54 10.85 -13.36
C ILE A 227 -31.54 10.72 -12.20
N ALA A 228 -32.82 10.41 -12.49
CA ALA A 228 -33.78 10.14 -11.41
C ALA A 228 -33.39 8.85 -10.66
N PRO A 229 -33.52 8.81 -9.31
CA PRO A 229 -33.29 7.58 -8.55
C PRO A 229 -34.15 6.41 -9.05
N ASP A 230 -33.51 5.29 -9.38
CA ASP A 230 -34.13 4.04 -9.79
C ASP A 230 -33.33 2.85 -9.21
N PRO A 231 -33.73 2.33 -8.04
CA PRO A 231 -33.10 1.18 -7.39
C PRO A 231 -33.08 -0.11 -8.23
N ASN A 232 -34.07 -0.30 -9.10
CA ASN A 232 -34.14 -1.50 -9.96
C ASN A 232 -33.10 -1.41 -11.07
N LEU A 233 -33.01 -0.24 -11.72
CA LEU A 233 -31.97 0.02 -12.71
C LEU A 233 -30.57 -0.07 -12.08
N ALA A 234 -30.39 0.48 -10.88
CA ALA A 234 -29.14 0.38 -10.14
C ALA A 234 -28.72 -1.08 -9.91
N THR A 235 -29.64 -1.90 -9.37
CA THR A 235 -29.40 -3.32 -9.12
C THR A 235 -29.01 -4.06 -10.40
N PHE A 236 -29.75 -3.84 -11.48
CA PHE A 236 -29.46 -4.43 -12.78
C PHE A 236 -28.07 -4.06 -13.32
N LEU A 237 -27.67 -2.79 -13.21
CA LEU A 237 -26.37 -2.32 -13.67
C LEU A 237 -25.22 -2.93 -12.87
N ILE A 238 -25.34 -2.99 -11.54
CA ILE A 238 -24.32 -3.62 -10.69
C ILE A 238 -24.22 -5.13 -10.96
N GLU A 239 -25.36 -5.81 -11.16
CA GLU A 239 -25.37 -7.23 -11.56
C GLU A 239 -24.64 -7.48 -12.87
N ARG A 240 -24.88 -6.63 -13.87
CA ARG A 240 -24.16 -6.69 -15.15
C ARG A 240 -22.65 -6.52 -14.95
N GLY A 241 -22.22 -5.61 -14.06
CA GLY A 241 -20.80 -5.44 -13.72
C GLY A 241 -20.17 -6.75 -13.20
N CYS A 242 -20.86 -7.44 -12.29
CA CYS A 242 -20.45 -8.74 -11.77
C CYS A 242 -20.41 -9.86 -12.84
N GLU A 243 -21.28 -9.80 -13.85
CA GLU A 243 -21.25 -10.75 -14.98
C GLU A 243 -20.05 -10.51 -15.92
N ILE A 244 -19.64 -9.26 -16.07
CA ILE A 244 -18.46 -8.85 -16.85
C ILE A 244 -17.18 -9.26 -16.12
N ASP A 245 -17.10 -9.02 -14.82
CA ASP A 245 -15.96 -9.39 -13.98
C ASP A 245 -16.45 -10.01 -12.68
N LYS A 246 -16.23 -11.32 -12.53
CA LYS A 246 -16.73 -12.10 -11.39
C LYS A 246 -16.06 -11.74 -10.07
N ASP A 247 -14.94 -11.04 -10.13
CA ASP A 247 -14.23 -10.56 -8.95
C ASP A 247 -14.65 -9.12 -8.57
N ALA A 248 -15.49 -8.46 -9.39
CA ALA A 248 -15.92 -7.08 -9.20
C ALA A 248 -17.39 -6.96 -8.72
N ASP A 249 -17.61 -6.33 -7.57
CA ASP A 249 -18.92 -5.89 -7.04
C ASP A 249 -20.04 -6.96 -6.96
N CYS A 250 -19.73 -8.25 -7.08
CA CYS A 250 -20.71 -9.34 -6.99
C CYS A 250 -21.39 -9.46 -5.61
N GLU A 251 -20.70 -9.05 -4.55
CA GLU A 251 -21.29 -8.96 -3.21
C GLU A 251 -22.28 -7.80 -3.12
N LEU A 252 -21.94 -6.63 -3.67
CA LEU A 252 -22.83 -5.49 -3.74
C LEU A 252 -24.12 -5.82 -4.53
N ALA A 253 -23.99 -6.52 -5.67
CA ALA A 253 -25.14 -7.00 -6.44
C ALA A 253 -26.07 -7.88 -5.58
N ARG A 254 -25.50 -8.74 -4.75
CA ARG A 254 -26.27 -9.61 -3.84
C ARG A 254 -26.98 -8.82 -2.75
N ASN A 255 -26.30 -7.84 -2.17
CA ASN A 255 -26.85 -6.95 -1.14
C ASN A 255 -28.04 -6.15 -1.67
N LEU A 256 -27.90 -5.57 -2.87
CA LEU A 256 -28.94 -4.82 -3.56
C LEU A 256 -30.21 -5.64 -3.82
N ARG A 257 -30.08 -6.91 -4.24
CA ARG A 257 -31.24 -7.80 -4.41
C ARG A 257 -32.02 -8.06 -3.13
N GLN A 258 -31.33 -8.09 -1.99
CA GLN A 258 -31.95 -8.42 -0.70
C GLN A 258 -32.63 -7.20 -0.06
N GLU A 259 -32.17 -6.00 -0.37
CA GLU A 259 -32.62 -4.75 0.25
C GLU A 259 -34.16 -4.59 0.27
N PRO A 260 -34.91 -4.77 -0.83
CA PRO A 260 -36.35 -4.51 -0.82
C PRO A 260 -37.12 -5.50 0.08
N VAL A 261 -36.70 -6.75 0.10
CA VAL A 261 -37.31 -7.81 0.92
C VAL A 261 -37.01 -7.58 2.40
N LEU A 262 -35.78 -7.19 2.72
CA LEU A 262 -35.38 -6.86 4.08
C LEU A 262 -36.06 -5.59 4.59
N SER A 263 -36.23 -4.57 3.74
CA SER A 263 -37.01 -3.37 4.09
C SER A 263 -38.44 -3.72 4.46
N ALA A 264 -39.16 -4.43 3.59
CA ALA A 264 -40.56 -4.77 3.85
C ALA A 264 -40.74 -5.56 5.16
N ARG A 265 -39.82 -6.47 5.48
CA ARG A 265 -39.83 -7.22 6.75
C ARG A 265 -39.52 -6.33 7.95
N CYS A 266 -38.50 -5.49 7.84
CA CYS A 266 -38.14 -4.54 8.90
C CYS A 266 -39.30 -3.57 9.19
N ASP A 267 -39.94 -3.04 8.15
CA ASP A 267 -41.12 -2.18 8.26
C ASP A 267 -42.33 -2.93 8.88
N GLY A 268 -42.39 -4.24 8.68
CA GLY A 268 -43.33 -5.15 9.33
C GLY A 268 -43.01 -5.51 10.79
N GLY A 269 -41.94 -4.96 11.37
CA GLY A 269 -41.55 -5.15 12.77
C GLY A 269 -40.57 -6.30 13.05
N ASP A 270 -40.03 -6.96 12.02
CA ASP A 270 -39.02 -7.99 12.17
C ASP A 270 -37.65 -7.37 12.51
N LEU A 271 -37.28 -7.38 13.79
CA LEU A 271 -36.06 -6.73 14.27
C LEU A 271 -34.77 -7.34 13.72
N ALA A 272 -34.74 -8.66 13.51
CA ALA A 272 -33.59 -9.34 12.91
C ALA A 272 -33.43 -8.97 11.42
N ALA A 273 -34.54 -8.78 10.71
CA ALA A 273 -34.51 -8.22 9.36
C ALA A 273 -34.03 -6.76 9.36
N CYS A 274 -34.41 -5.94 10.35
CA CYS A 274 -33.87 -4.58 10.50
C CYS A 274 -32.35 -4.57 10.75
N ALA A 275 -31.84 -5.46 11.61
CA ALA A 275 -30.40 -5.60 11.84
C ALA A 275 -29.67 -5.96 10.54
N THR A 276 -30.18 -6.97 9.82
CA THR A 276 -29.60 -7.43 8.54
C THR A 276 -29.67 -6.34 7.46
N LEU A 277 -30.78 -5.61 7.37
CA LEU A 277 -30.93 -4.49 6.44
C LEU A 277 -29.88 -3.40 6.70
N GLY A 278 -29.66 -3.06 7.97
CA GLY A 278 -28.63 -2.09 8.36
C GLY A 278 -27.23 -2.49 7.89
N GLU A 279 -26.86 -3.76 8.07
CA GLU A 279 -25.57 -4.30 7.58
C GLU A 279 -25.48 -4.29 6.05
N VAL A 280 -26.56 -4.65 5.35
CA VAL A 280 -26.65 -4.61 3.89
C VAL A 280 -26.44 -3.18 3.37
N LEU A 281 -27.09 -2.18 3.97
CA LEU A 281 -26.96 -0.78 3.59
C LEU A 281 -25.55 -0.25 3.85
N VAL A 282 -24.95 -0.62 4.99
CA VAL A 282 -23.56 -0.28 5.33
C VAL A 282 -22.56 -0.89 4.35
N SER A 283 -22.68 -2.20 4.09
CA SER A 283 -21.68 -2.95 3.32
C SER A 283 -21.71 -2.58 1.84
N SER A 284 -22.77 -1.88 1.44
CA SER A 284 -22.96 -1.36 0.08
C SER A 284 -22.34 0.04 -0.13
N MET A 285 -21.76 0.64 0.90
CA MET A 285 -21.01 1.90 0.78
C MET A 285 -19.67 1.70 0.05
N PRO A 286 -19.16 2.72 -0.68
CA PRO A 286 -19.73 4.05 -0.90
C PRO A 286 -20.74 4.11 -2.06
N VAL A 287 -21.09 2.96 -2.67
CA VAL A 287 -21.92 2.92 -3.87
C VAL A 287 -23.38 3.26 -3.57
N ILE A 288 -23.87 2.86 -2.40
CA ILE A 288 -25.19 3.25 -1.89
C ILE A 288 -25.01 4.28 -0.77
N ASP A 289 -25.61 5.47 -0.90
CA ASP A 289 -25.77 6.38 0.22
C ASP A 289 -26.92 5.89 1.12
N GLY A 290 -26.58 4.97 2.03
CA GLY A 290 -27.52 4.34 2.96
C GLY A 290 -27.24 4.65 4.43
N THR A 291 -26.25 5.49 4.74
CA THR A 291 -25.70 5.65 6.11
C THR A 291 -26.75 6.07 7.12
N ASP A 292 -27.56 7.09 6.79
CA ASP A 292 -28.58 7.60 7.70
C ASP A 292 -29.72 6.62 7.92
N ARG A 293 -30.17 5.95 6.84
CA ARG A 293 -31.20 4.92 6.93
C ARG A 293 -30.69 3.70 7.69
N ALA A 294 -29.46 3.26 7.44
CA ALA A 294 -28.81 2.18 8.18
C ALA A 294 -28.73 2.52 9.67
N HIS A 295 -28.28 3.73 9.99
CA HIS A 295 -28.23 4.21 11.36
C HIS A 295 -29.61 4.18 12.03
N GLU A 296 -30.64 4.70 11.37
CA GLU A 296 -32.01 4.72 11.91
C GLU A 296 -32.54 3.31 12.20
N VAL A 297 -32.43 2.38 11.24
CA VAL A 297 -32.96 1.01 11.42
C VAL A 297 -32.16 0.23 12.46
N LEU A 298 -30.84 0.41 12.52
CA LEU A 298 -29.97 -0.28 13.48
C LEU A 298 -30.18 0.24 14.90
N VAL A 299 -30.29 1.56 15.10
CA VAL A 299 -30.57 2.14 16.41
C VAL A 299 -31.94 1.69 16.91
N ARG A 300 -32.96 1.72 16.05
CA ARG A 300 -34.31 1.24 16.39
C ARG A 300 -34.32 -0.23 16.80
N ALA A 301 -33.63 -1.09 16.04
CA ALA A 301 -33.53 -2.51 16.34
C ALA A 301 -32.79 -2.75 17.67
N CYS A 302 -31.65 -2.08 17.88
CA CYS A 302 -30.90 -2.17 19.13
C CYS A 302 -31.73 -1.71 20.34
N ASP A 303 -32.47 -0.61 20.21
CA ASP A 303 -33.33 -0.11 21.28
C ASP A 303 -34.46 -1.07 21.64
N ALA A 304 -35.00 -1.77 20.65
CA ALA A 304 -36.03 -2.79 20.82
C ALA A 304 -35.48 -4.14 21.33
N GLY A 305 -34.17 -4.25 21.58
CA GLY A 305 -33.54 -5.42 22.19
C GLY A 305 -32.90 -6.41 21.21
N GLU A 306 -32.81 -6.08 19.92
CA GLU A 306 -32.03 -6.86 18.96
C GLU A 306 -30.53 -6.56 19.13
N GLU A 307 -29.87 -7.36 19.99
CA GLU A 307 -28.49 -7.13 20.40
C GLU A 307 -27.50 -7.10 19.23
N SER A 308 -27.76 -7.86 18.16
CA SER A 308 -26.88 -7.92 16.98
C SER A 308 -26.78 -6.60 16.22
N ALA A 309 -27.78 -5.72 16.32
CA ALA A 309 -27.78 -4.41 15.68
C ALA A 309 -26.95 -3.36 16.42
N CYS A 310 -26.71 -3.56 17.72
CA CYS A 310 -26.11 -2.57 18.60
C CYS A 310 -24.67 -2.17 18.25
N PRO A 311 -23.75 -3.09 17.90
CA PRO A 311 -22.38 -2.72 17.56
C PRO A 311 -22.31 -1.76 16.37
N ARG A 312 -23.06 -2.06 15.30
CA ARG A 312 -23.05 -1.24 14.08
C ARG A 312 -23.82 0.07 14.25
N ALA A 313 -24.91 0.06 15.02
CA ALA A 313 -25.59 1.28 15.45
C ALA A 313 -24.62 2.22 16.18
N ALA A 314 -23.85 1.69 17.12
CA ALA A 314 -22.87 2.44 17.89
C ALA A 314 -21.77 3.04 16.99
N GLU A 315 -21.20 2.25 16.06
CA GLU A 315 -20.19 2.72 15.11
C GLU A 315 -20.69 3.88 14.23
N LEU A 316 -21.91 3.79 13.72
CA LEU A 316 -22.51 4.87 12.93
C LEU A 316 -22.82 6.12 13.78
N GLN A 317 -23.27 5.94 15.03
CA GLN A 317 -23.52 7.03 15.96
C GLN A 317 -22.21 7.72 16.38
N LEU A 318 -21.11 6.98 16.54
CA LEU A 318 -19.78 7.52 16.82
C LEU A 318 -19.29 8.45 15.71
N GLY A 319 -19.55 8.12 14.45
CA GLY A 319 -19.20 8.99 13.32
C GLY A 319 -19.92 10.35 13.35
N LYS A 320 -21.03 10.44 14.09
CA LYS A 320 -21.80 11.66 14.35
C LYS A 320 -21.45 12.29 15.70
N ALA A 321 -20.70 11.60 16.56
CA ALA A 321 -20.32 12.09 17.87
C ALA A 321 -19.32 13.24 17.69
N GLY A 322 -19.72 14.44 18.12
CA GLY A 322 -18.88 15.62 18.09
C GLY A 322 -17.85 15.59 19.21
N VAL A 323 -18.01 16.48 20.20
CA VAL A 323 -17.16 16.53 21.39
C VAL A 323 -17.85 15.89 22.59
N ALA A 324 -17.08 15.53 23.61
CA ALA A 324 -17.61 15.00 24.86
C ALA A 324 -18.73 15.89 25.45
N GLY A 325 -19.80 15.24 25.95
CA GLY A 325 -20.98 15.90 26.51
C GLY A 325 -22.03 16.34 25.47
N SER A 326 -21.83 16.09 24.18
CA SER A 326 -22.89 16.27 23.18
C SER A 326 -23.95 15.14 23.28
N PRO A 327 -25.22 15.41 22.93
CA PRO A 327 -26.25 14.37 22.90
C PRO A 327 -25.87 13.17 22.01
N GLU A 328 -25.16 13.42 20.91
CA GLU A 328 -24.68 12.39 19.99
C GLU A 328 -23.57 11.54 20.60
N ALA A 329 -22.67 12.17 21.37
CA ALA A 329 -21.61 11.49 22.10
C ALA A 329 -22.18 10.62 23.24
N GLU A 330 -23.10 11.17 24.05
CA GLU A 330 -23.80 10.41 25.08
C GLU A 330 -24.54 9.20 24.48
N ARG A 331 -25.21 9.41 23.34
CA ARG A 331 -25.91 8.34 22.65
C ARG A 331 -24.97 7.26 22.13
N ALA A 332 -23.82 7.63 21.58
CA ALA A 332 -22.82 6.69 21.10
C ALA A 332 -22.30 5.81 22.24
N ILE A 333 -22.01 6.40 23.40
CA ILE A 333 -21.56 5.68 24.60
C ILE A 333 -22.62 4.71 25.10
N GLN A 334 -23.89 5.12 25.18
CA GLN A 334 -25.00 4.23 25.57
C GLN A 334 -25.13 3.00 24.65
N LEU A 335 -25.01 3.21 23.33
CA LEU A 335 -25.07 2.12 22.37
C LEU A 335 -23.85 1.19 22.50
N LEU A 336 -22.64 1.74 22.68
CA LEU A 336 -21.43 0.96 22.92
C LEU A 336 -21.50 0.13 24.20
N GLU A 337 -22.02 0.69 25.30
CA GLU A 337 -22.21 -0.02 26.56
C GLU A 337 -23.18 -1.19 26.42
N ARG A 338 -24.28 -1.00 25.67
CA ARG A 338 -25.23 -2.07 25.36
C ARG A 338 -24.62 -3.15 24.48
N ALA A 339 -23.86 -2.74 23.46
CA ALA A 339 -23.19 -3.63 22.53
C ALA A 339 -22.02 -4.40 23.16
N CYS A 340 -21.42 -3.89 24.24
CA CYS A 340 -20.24 -4.50 24.85
C CYS A 340 -20.58 -5.81 25.57
N ARG A 341 -20.05 -6.93 25.03
CA ARG A 341 -20.05 -8.26 25.65
C ARG A 341 -18.65 -8.89 25.50
N PRO A 342 -17.85 -8.99 26.58
CA PRO A 342 -16.48 -9.53 26.50
C PRO A 342 -16.38 -11.01 26.09
N ASP A 343 -17.44 -11.77 26.32
CA ASP A 343 -17.58 -13.21 26.05
C ASP A 343 -18.08 -13.54 24.65
N ASN A 344 -18.53 -12.54 23.87
CA ASN A 344 -19.01 -12.71 22.51
C ASN A 344 -18.08 -11.99 21.52
N GLU A 345 -17.39 -12.75 20.67
CA GLU A 345 -16.39 -12.24 19.71
C GLU A 345 -16.92 -11.11 18.82
N ALA A 346 -18.18 -11.18 18.36
CA ALA A 346 -18.79 -10.14 17.53
C ALA A 346 -19.01 -8.82 18.30
N ALA A 347 -19.20 -8.91 19.62
CA ALA A 347 -19.47 -7.80 20.53
C ALA A 347 -18.21 -7.28 21.25
N GLN A 348 -17.10 -8.03 21.24
CA GLN A 348 -15.81 -7.61 21.81
C GLN A 348 -15.30 -6.30 21.19
N ARG A 349 -15.58 -6.06 19.91
CA ARG A 349 -15.20 -4.83 19.21
C ARG A 349 -15.83 -3.58 19.85
N ALA A 350 -17.09 -3.66 20.28
CA ALA A 350 -17.74 -2.55 20.96
C ALA A 350 -17.09 -2.23 22.32
N CYS A 351 -16.76 -3.27 23.11
CA CYS A 351 -16.04 -3.10 24.37
C CYS A 351 -14.66 -2.45 24.16
N LEU A 352 -13.95 -2.87 23.11
CA LEU A 352 -12.64 -2.34 22.78
C LEU A 352 -12.72 -0.86 22.36
N THR A 353 -13.69 -0.51 21.50
CA THR A 353 -13.93 0.87 21.08
C THR A 353 -14.26 1.74 22.28
N LEU A 354 -15.19 1.30 23.15
CA LEU A 354 -15.55 2.02 24.38
C LEU A 354 -14.33 2.23 25.29
N GLY A 355 -13.51 1.21 25.49
CA GLY A 355 -12.29 1.32 26.29
C GLY A 355 -11.29 2.34 25.72
N LYS A 356 -11.15 2.42 24.39
CA LYS A 356 -10.29 3.41 23.73
C LYS A 356 -10.80 4.83 23.91
N GLU A 357 -12.11 5.03 23.85
CA GLU A 357 -12.70 6.35 24.06
C GLU A 357 -12.48 6.85 25.49
N PHE A 358 -12.56 5.96 26.49
CA PHE A 358 -12.16 6.27 27.87
C PHE A 358 -10.66 6.57 28.05
N LEU A 359 -9.79 6.17 27.13
CA LEU A 359 -8.37 6.58 27.15
C LEU A 359 -8.10 7.89 26.41
N ARG A 360 -8.80 8.12 25.31
CA ARG A 360 -8.57 9.27 24.42
C ARG A 360 -9.20 10.54 24.93
N GLY A 361 -10.36 10.45 25.59
CA GLY A 361 -11.09 11.62 26.05
C GLY A 361 -11.83 12.41 24.98
N GLN A 362 -12.06 11.83 23.79
CA GLN A 362 -12.61 12.58 22.64
C GLN A 362 -14.11 12.84 22.79
N ILE A 363 -14.88 11.81 23.13
CA ILE A 363 -16.35 11.86 23.22
C ILE A 363 -16.89 11.50 24.61
N VAL A 364 -16.01 11.09 25.52
CA VAL A 364 -16.33 10.77 26.92
C VAL A 364 -15.15 11.20 27.78
N GLU A 365 -15.41 11.61 29.02
CA GLU A 365 -14.34 11.99 29.96
C GLU A 365 -13.32 10.86 30.13
N PRO A 366 -12.00 11.15 30.09
CA PRO A 366 -10.97 10.15 30.30
C PRO A 366 -11.16 9.39 31.61
N ASN A 367 -11.22 8.07 31.52
CA ASN A 367 -11.33 7.19 32.67
C ASN A 367 -10.47 5.93 32.46
N PRO A 368 -9.17 6.00 32.77
CA PRO A 368 -8.24 4.88 32.63
C PRO A 368 -8.67 3.63 33.41
N THR A 369 -9.30 3.81 34.57
CA THR A 369 -9.84 2.69 35.37
C THR A 369 -10.94 1.96 34.60
N ARG A 370 -11.90 2.69 34.04
CA ARG A 370 -12.98 2.10 33.25
C ARG A 370 -12.48 1.44 31.96
N ALA A 371 -11.47 2.04 31.33
CA ALA A 371 -10.79 1.43 30.20
C ALA A 371 -10.13 0.09 30.58
N ALA A 372 -9.45 0.02 31.73
CA ALA A 372 -8.85 -1.22 32.23
C ALA A 372 -9.91 -2.30 32.51
N GLU A 373 -11.04 -1.94 33.14
CA GLU A 373 -12.17 -2.86 33.38
C GLU A 373 -12.71 -3.48 32.10
N LEU A 374 -12.68 -2.75 30.98
CA LEU A 374 -13.08 -3.25 29.67
C LEU A 374 -11.98 -4.10 29.02
N PHE A 375 -10.72 -3.67 29.07
CA PHE A 375 -9.62 -4.35 28.39
C PHE A 375 -9.15 -5.64 29.08
N MET A 376 -9.22 -5.73 30.41
CA MET A 376 -8.80 -6.93 31.16
C MET A 376 -9.55 -8.20 30.74
N PRO A 377 -10.90 -8.25 30.75
CA PRO A 377 -11.63 -9.45 30.34
C PRO A 377 -11.44 -9.76 28.86
N LEU A 378 -11.39 -8.73 27.99
CA LEU A 378 -11.09 -8.91 26.57
C LEU A 378 -9.71 -9.55 26.36
N CYS A 379 -8.70 -9.07 27.07
CA CYS A 379 -7.35 -9.62 26.99
C CYS A 379 -7.31 -11.09 27.44
N ARG A 380 -7.98 -11.43 28.54
CA ARG A 380 -8.12 -12.82 29.00
C ARG A 380 -8.88 -13.70 28.00
N ALA A 381 -9.84 -13.13 27.27
CA ALA A 381 -10.57 -13.79 26.19
C ALA A 381 -9.77 -13.91 24.88
N GLY A 382 -8.51 -13.48 24.85
CA GLY A 382 -7.62 -13.61 23.68
C GLY A 382 -7.60 -12.39 22.75
N SER A 383 -8.29 -11.30 23.09
CA SER A 383 -8.22 -10.04 22.34
C SER A 383 -6.84 -9.40 22.50
N TRP A 384 -5.96 -9.66 21.53
CA TRP A 384 -4.59 -9.14 21.52
C TRP A 384 -4.55 -7.62 21.59
N GLU A 385 -5.51 -6.93 20.95
CA GLU A 385 -5.57 -5.48 20.90
C GLU A 385 -5.90 -4.89 22.28
N ALA A 386 -6.82 -5.50 23.02
CA ALA A 386 -7.11 -5.10 24.40
C ALA A 386 -5.89 -5.31 25.32
N CYS A 387 -5.14 -6.41 25.14
CA CYS A 387 -3.92 -6.67 25.89
C CYS A 387 -2.84 -5.59 25.68
N GLU A 388 -2.77 -4.96 24.50
CA GLU A 388 -1.77 -3.90 24.23
C GLU A 388 -2.01 -2.62 25.02
N TYR A 389 -3.27 -2.35 25.40
CA TYR A 389 -3.61 -1.15 26.17
C TYR A 389 -3.33 -1.30 27.67
N LEU A 390 -3.38 -2.52 28.22
CA LEU A 390 -3.19 -2.74 29.66
C LEU A 390 -1.83 -2.25 30.20
N PRO A 391 -0.68 -2.48 29.54
CA PRO A 391 0.60 -1.93 29.98
C PRO A 391 0.67 -0.41 29.96
N ILE A 392 -0.09 0.24 29.07
CA ILE A 392 -0.15 1.71 28.98
C ILE A 392 -0.90 2.26 30.20
N ILE A 393 -2.04 1.63 30.53
CA ILE A 393 -2.90 2.03 31.64
C ILE A 393 -2.27 1.72 33.00
N ALA A 394 -1.45 0.68 33.08
CA ALA A 394 -0.79 0.27 34.33
C ALA A 394 0.12 1.34 34.96
N SER A 395 0.52 2.36 34.19
CA SER A 395 1.23 3.53 34.72
C SER A 395 0.33 4.48 35.53
N GLU A 396 -0.98 4.46 35.29
CA GLU A 396 -1.99 5.37 35.87
C GLU A 396 -2.93 4.64 36.86
N VAL A 397 -3.10 3.32 36.73
CA VAL A 397 -4.01 2.52 37.57
C VAL A 397 -3.23 1.44 38.36
N PRO A 398 -3.08 1.59 39.69
CA PRO A 398 -2.41 0.60 40.53
C PRO A 398 -3.15 -0.75 40.54
N GLY A 399 -2.41 -1.87 40.51
CA GLY A 399 -3.00 -3.20 40.64
C GLY A 399 -3.48 -3.84 39.33
N ILE A 400 -3.33 -3.17 38.19
CA ILE A 400 -3.33 -3.87 36.89
C ILE A 400 -2.17 -4.85 36.94
N GLU A 401 -2.48 -6.14 36.84
CA GLU A 401 -1.48 -7.18 36.69
C GLU A 401 -0.77 -6.90 35.37
N MET A 402 0.31 -6.13 35.45
CA MET A 402 1.20 -5.99 34.32
C MET A 402 1.65 -7.41 34.05
N ILE A 403 1.32 -7.91 32.87
CA ILE A 403 2.17 -8.89 32.22
C ILE A 403 3.48 -8.13 32.04
N ALA A 404 4.27 -8.14 33.12
CA ALA A 404 5.52 -7.44 33.20
C ALA A 404 6.33 -7.92 32.00
N ALA A 405 7.16 -7.02 31.49
CA ALA A 405 8.26 -7.32 30.61
C ALA A 405 9.15 -8.43 31.20
N ASP A 406 8.70 -9.68 31.15
CA ASP A 406 9.50 -10.84 31.42
C ASP A 406 10.35 -11.13 30.19
N THR A 407 11.31 -12.02 30.38
CA THR A 407 12.26 -12.62 29.43
C THR A 407 11.73 -13.03 28.03
N THR A 408 10.44 -12.87 27.74
CA THR A 408 9.76 -13.13 26.46
C THR A 408 9.83 -11.99 25.43
N TYR A 409 10.72 -11.01 25.59
CA TYR A 409 11.07 -9.99 24.56
C TYR A 409 11.77 -10.60 23.31
N LEU A 410 11.34 -11.77 22.88
CA LEU A 410 11.68 -12.29 21.58
C LEU A 410 10.77 -11.60 20.55
N PRO A 411 11.30 -11.20 19.38
CA PRO A 411 10.43 -10.87 18.25
C PRO A 411 9.47 -12.06 18.02
N PRO A 412 8.22 -11.84 17.58
CA PRO A 412 7.29 -12.95 17.35
C PRO A 412 7.92 -13.94 16.36
N VAL A 413 8.41 -15.06 16.89
CA VAL A 413 8.90 -16.21 16.12
C VAL A 413 7.98 -17.37 16.47
N ALA A 414 6.68 -17.22 16.21
CA ALA A 414 5.83 -18.41 16.16
C ALA A 414 6.26 -19.20 14.92
N SER A 415 6.93 -20.32 15.16
CA SER A 415 7.00 -21.45 14.23
C SER A 415 5.57 -21.84 13.88
N GLY A 416 5.07 -21.44 12.70
CA GLY A 416 3.70 -21.73 12.28
C GLY A 416 3.23 -20.93 11.08
N ASP A 417 3.66 -19.67 10.93
CA ASP A 417 3.42 -18.90 9.70
C ASP A 417 4.57 -19.11 8.70
N GLU A 418 4.71 -20.37 8.25
CA GLU A 418 4.92 -20.51 6.81
C GLU A 418 3.72 -19.86 6.13
N PRO A 419 3.87 -19.20 4.97
CA PRO A 419 2.71 -18.86 4.16
C PRO A 419 1.93 -20.14 3.93
N SER A 420 0.78 -20.28 4.59
CA SER A 420 -0.13 -21.41 4.43
C SER A 420 -0.76 -21.30 3.05
N GLY A 421 0.00 -21.76 2.07
CA GLY A 421 -0.38 -22.05 0.70
C GLY A 421 0.59 -23.15 0.28
N THR A 422 0.20 -24.39 0.53
CA THR A 422 0.97 -25.61 0.29
C THR A 422 1.72 -25.58 -1.05
N VAL A 423 3.01 -25.27 -1.01
CA VAL A 423 3.94 -25.67 -2.08
C VAL A 423 4.42 -27.06 -1.69
N ARG A 424 3.71 -28.08 -2.16
CA ARG A 424 4.26 -29.43 -2.17
C ARG A 424 5.50 -29.41 -3.06
N GLU A 425 6.63 -29.77 -2.47
CA GLU A 425 7.88 -30.06 -3.15
C GLU A 425 7.64 -30.93 -4.39
N MET A 426 7.97 -30.40 -5.55
CA MET A 426 8.48 -31.24 -6.63
C MET A 426 9.91 -30.78 -6.91
N GLU A 427 10.83 -31.67 -6.55
CA GLU A 427 12.26 -31.55 -6.76
C GLU A 427 12.60 -31.07 -8.18
N ARG A 428 13.33 -29.96 -8.29
CA ARG A 428 14.32 -29.75 -9.36
C ARG A 428 15.38 -28.73 -8.92
N LYS A 429 16.63 -29.22 -8.92
CA LYS A 429 17.89 -28.53 -8.60
C LYS A 429 18.21 -27.36 -9.58
N PRO A 430 19.16 -26.47 -9.23
CA PRO A 430 18.94 -25.03 -9.13
C PRO A 430 19.55 -24.25 -10.31
N SER A 431 19.17 -22.98 -10.49
CA SER A 431 20.06 -22.04 -11.18
C SER A 431 19.96 -20.61 -10.61
N ALA A 432 21.09 -19.94 -10.70
CA ALA A 432 21.49 -18.75 -9.99
C ALA A 432 20.81 -17.46 -10.49
N GLY A 433 20.54 -16.56 -9.53
CA GLY A 433 20.63 -15.11 -9.74
C GLY A 433 19.34 -14.40 -10.13
N THR A 434 18.91 -13.49 -9.25
CA THR A 434 17.99 -12.35 -9.49
C THR A 434 16.55 -12.67 -9.88
N GLY A 435 15.59 -12.18 -9.10
CA GLY A 435 14.14 -12.16 -9.40
C GLY A 435 13.75 -11.22 -10.56
N CYS A 436 14.58 -11.17 -11.59
CA CYS A 436 14.25 -10.59 -12.88
C CYS A 436 14.50 -11.65 -13.94
N ILE A 437 13.47 -11.96 -14.72
CA ILE A 437 13.61 -12.78 -15.91
C ILE A 437 14.34 -11.92 -16.93
N VAL A 438 15.62 -12.22 -17.18
CA VAL A 438 16.39 -11.58 -18.25
C VAL A 438 16.22 -12.40 -19.51
N ASN A 439 15.37 -11.90 -20.42
CA ASN A 439 15.17 -12.50 -21.71
C ASN A 439 16.15 -11.92 -22.72
N GLN A 440 17.11 -12.75 -23.15
CA GLN A 440 18.03 -12.43 -24.24
C GLN A 440 17.61 -13.16 -25.51
N GLU A 441 17.59 -12.44 -26.64
CA GLU A 441 17.30 -12.98 -27.97
C GLU A 441 18.09 -12.20 -29.05
N ARG A 442 18.57 -12.88 -30.10
CA ARG A 442 19.17 -12.21 -31.27
C ARG A 442 18.14 -12.01 -32.36
N TYR A 443 17.86 -10.77 -32.70
CA TYR A 443 16.94 -10.40 -33.77
C TYR A 443 17.66 -9.54 -34.81
N ARG A 444 17.54 -9.91 -36.10
CA ARG A 444 18.23 -9.26 -37.24
C ARG A 444 19.73 -8.98 -37.00
N GLY A 445 20.42 -9.92 -36.35
CA GLY A 445 21.86 -9.81 -36.06
C GLY A 445 22.23 -8.98 -34.81
N LYS A 446 21.28 -8.26 -34.19
CA LYS A 446 21.49 -7.51 -32.94
C LYS A 446 21.01 -8.32 -31.72
N LEU A 447 21.68 -8.16 -30.59
CA LEU A 447 21.28 -8.78 -29.31
C LEU A 447 20.32 -7.84 -28.58
N TYR A 448 19.13 -8.34 -28.27
CA TYR A 448 18.14 -7.64 -27.47
C TYR A 448 18.05 -8.30 -26.10
N VAL A 449 18.00 -7.47 -25.06
CA VAL A 449 17.91 -7.90 -23.67
C VAL A 449 16.70 -7.22 -23.05
N ASP A 450 15.72 -8.01 -22.68
CA ASP A 450 14.59 -7.58 -21.88
C ASP A 450 14.79 -8.06 -20.44
N ARG A 451 14.53 -7.20 -19.47
CA ARG A 451 14.69 -7.51 -18.05
C ARG A 451 13.34 -7.29 -17.37
N ILE A 452 12.64 -8.40 -17.15
CA ILE A 452 11.31 -8.42 -16.57
C ILE A 452 11.45 -8.77 -15.10
N CYS A 453 11.44 -7.75 -14.27
CA CYS A 453 11.42 -7.94 -12.83
C CYS A 453 9.96 -8.10 -12.38
N ARG A 454 9.55 -9.31 -11.95
CA ARG A 454 8.27 -9.46 -11.25
C ARG A 454 8.44 -8.88 -9.85
N LYS A 455 7.65 -7.86 -9.52
CA LYS A 455 7.40 -7.46 -8.14
C LYS A 455 6.03 -7.96 -7.72
N ILE A 456 6.01 -8.85 -6.72
CA ILE A 456 4.94 -8.87 -5.72
C ILE A 456 5.57 -8.14 -4.53
N ALA A 457 5.06 -6.95 -4.19
CA ALA A 457 5.67 -6.08 -3.19
C ALA A 457 4.72 -5.83 -2.01
N TYR A 458 4.98 -6.54 -0.92
CA TYR A 458 4.65 -6.09 0.43
C TYR A 458 5.96 -5.71 1.14
N SER A 459 5.93 -4.64 1.94
CA SER A 459 7.03 -4.06 2.73
C SER A 459 8.20 -5.00 3.00
N ILE A 460 9.31 -4.81 2.30
CA ILE A 460 10.33 -5.85 1.99
C ILE A 460 10.56 -6.86 3.13
N ASN A 461 9.63 -7.81 3.19
CA ASN A 461 9.47 -8.94 4.10
C ASN A 461 9.78 -8.72 5.59
N GLY A 462 9.52 -7.52 6.13
CA GLY A 462 9.60 -7.20 7.57
C GLY A 462 8.26 -7.48 8.29
N PHE A 463 8.33 -7.91 9.55
CA PHE A 463 7.14 -8.20 10.35
C PHE A 463 6.60 -6.93 11.02
N ARG A 464 5.27 -6.87 11.18
CA ARG A 464 4.62 -5.79 11.92
C ARG A 464 4.87 -6.01 13.41
N LEU A 465 5.23 -4.95 14.13
CA LEU A 465 5.32 -4.99 15.58
C LEU A 465 3.95 -4.73 16.21
N ARG A 466 3.79 -5.22 17.45
CA ARG A 466 2.76 -4.77 18.39
C ARG A 466 3.16 -3.44 19.02
N ARG A 467 2.18 -2.68 19.49
CA ARG A 467 2.46 -1.46 20.25
C ARG A 467 3.31 -1.81 21.47
N GLY A 468 4.42 -1.10 21.67
CA GLY A 468 5.34 -1.36 22.78
C GLY A 468 6.29 -2.55 22.65
N GLN A 469 6.39 -3.23 21.49
CA GLN A 469 7.33 -4.37 21.30
C GLN A 469 8.79 -3.97 21.03
N ALA A 470 9.05 -2.73 20.59
CA ALA A 470 10.39 -2.15 20.51
C ALA A 470 10.43 -0.79 21.26
N PRO A 471 10.23 -0.80 22.59
CA PRO A 471 10.06 0.40 23.42
C PRO A 471 11.33 1.25 23.54
N TRP A 472 12.46 0.76 23.03
CA TRP A 472 13.73 1.46 22.93
C TRP A 472 13.90 2.21 21.60
N GLN A 473 13.03 1.99 20.63
CA GLN A 473 13.14 2.67 19.34
C GLN A 473 12.88 4.16 19.53
N ALA A 474 13.85 4.97 19.12
CA ALA A 474 13.77 6.42 19.12
C ALA A 474 13.57 6.94 17.70
N LEU A 475 12.91 8.09 17.59
CA LEU A 475 12.75 8.82 16.35
C LEU A 475 13.42 10.19 16.49
N LEU A 476 14.37 10.50 15.60
CA LEU A 476 14.80 11.86 15.38
C LEU A 476 13.73 12.56 14.54
N TRP A 477 13.10 13.56 15.15
CA TRP A 477 11.86 14.16 14.70
C TRP A 477 12.07 15.61 14.29
N ARG A 478 11.68 15.97 13.07
CA ARG A 478 11.82 17.34 12.57
C ARG A 478 10.85 18.31 13.27
N PRO A 479 11.22 19.59 13.37
CA PRO A 479 10.27 20.65 13.74
C PRO A 479 9.11 20.71 12.72
N GLN A 480 8.03 21.40 13.11
CA GLN A 480 6.87 21.60 12.23
C GLN A 480 7.21 22.43 10.98
N SER A 481 8.20 23.32 11.08
CA SER A 481 8.74 24.03 9.92
C SER A 481 10.27 23.90 9.88
N LEU A 482 10.80 23.60 8.70
CA LEU A 482 12.23 23.53 8.44
C LEU A 482 12.52 24.22 7.11
N ALA A 483 13.53 25.09 7.10
CA ALA A 483 13.97 25.84 5.92
C ALA A 483 12.84 26.60 5.18
N GLY A 484 11.87 27.14 5.93
CA GLY A 484 10.75 27.91 5.36
C GLY A 484 9.60 27.07 4.80
N MET A 485 9.68 25.74 4.89
CA MET A 485 8.61 24.83 4.51
C MET A 485 7.87 24.34 5.76
N SER A 486 6.54 24.24 5.69
CA SER A 486 5.74 23.51 6.68
C SER A 486 5.77 22.01 6.34
N LEU A 487 6.08 21.16 7.31
CA LEU A 487 6.24 19.72 7.11
C LEU A 487 5.01 18.96 7.61
N SER A 488 4.51 18.02 6.81
CA SER A 488 3.50 17.06 7.25
C SER A 488 4.07 16.11 8.32
N GLN A 489 3.20 15.44 9.09
CA GLN A 489 3.63 14.45 10.09
C GLN A 489 4.58 13.39 9.48
N GLN A 490 4.28 12.93 8.27
CA GLN A 490 5.15 11.98 7.58
C GLN A 490 6.51 12.57 7.22
N GLN A 491 6.56 13.81 6.74
CA GLN A 491 7.82 14.49 6.39
C GLN A 491 8.69 14.77 7.61
N ARG A 492 8.11 14.77 8.82
CA ARG A 492 8.84 14.97 10.06
C ARG A 492 9.61 13.74 10.57
N VAL A 493 9.37 12.55 10.00
CA VAL A 493 10.20 11.36 10.21
C VAL A 493 11.55 11.56 9.52
N MET A 494 12.64 11.71 10.28
CA MET A 494 13.99 11.89 9.72
C MET A 494 14.83 10.61 9.78
N CYS A 495 15.16 10.17 10.99
CA CYS A 495 16.05 9.04 11.26
C CYS A 495 15.58 8.27 12.50
N GLY A 496 15.99 7.02 12.60
CA GLY A 496 15.83 6.22 13.81
C GLY A 496 16.93 6.47 14.84
N GLY A 497 16.75 5.83 16.00
CA GLY A 497 17.69 5.82 17.09
C GLY A 497 17.36 4.68 18.06
N THR A 498 18.23 4.46 19.04
CA THR A 498 17.97 3.51 20.13
C THR A 498 18.28 4.14 21.47
N ILE A 499 17.33 4.07 22.41
CA ILE A 499 17.55 4.49 23.78
C ILE A 499 18.51 3.49 24.43
N ILE A 500 19.69 3.98 24.81
CA ILE A 500 20.74 3.15 25.43
C ILE A 500 20.95 3.50 26.90
N ARG A 501 20.53 4.72 27.30
CA ARG A 501 20.49 5.20 28.67
C ARG A 501 19.41 6.28 28.78
N THR A 502 18.86 6.50 29.97
CA THR A 502 17.95 7.63 30.20
C THR A 502 18.66 8.94 29.81
N GLY A 503 18.02 9.76 28.98
CA GLY A 503 18.61 10.98 28.42
C GLY A 503 19.57 10.77 27.26
N TRP A 504 19.80 9.54 26.78
CA TRP A 504 20.75 9.25 25.71
C TRP A 504 20.19 8.30 24.64
N VAL A 505 20.23 8.77 23.39
CA VAL A 505 19.93 8.00 22.18
C VAL A 505 21.21 7.76 21.39
N LEU A 506 21.41 6.52 20.96
CA LEU A 506 22.39 6.16 19.95
C LEU A 506 21.77 6.29 18.56
N THR A 507 22.47 6.91 17.61
CA THR A 507 22.01 7.10 16.24
C THR A 507 23.20 7.13 15.26
N ALA A 508 22.96 7.41 13.98
CA ALA A 508 23.98 7.55 12.96
C ALA A 508 24.51 8.99 12.93
N ALA A 509 25.80 9.17 12.61
CA ALA A 509 26.42 10.49 12.55
C ALA A 509 25.88 11.33 11.39
N HIS A 510 25.57 10.71 10.25
CA HIS A 510 24.95 11.40 9.12
C HIS A 510 23.55 11.95 9.44
N CYS A 511 22.88 11.46 10.50
CA CYS A 511 21.58 11.97 10.93
C CYS A 511 21.68 13.23 11.80
N LEU A 512 22.89 13.70 12.14
CA LEU A 512 23.07 14.93 12.93
C LEU A 512 22.95 16.22 12.10
N THR A 513 22.79 16.09 10.79
CA THR A 513 22.60 17.23 9.88
C THR A 513 21.39 17.00 8.99
N ASP A 514 20.52 17.99 8.89
CA ASP A 514 19.31 17.97 8.07
C ASP A 514 19.24 19.24 7.23
N GLN A 515 19.15 19.10 5.91
CA GLN A 515 19.15 20.22 4.96
C GLN A 515 20.29 21.25 5.21
N GLY A 516 21.48 20.74 5.57
CA GLY A 516 22.67 21.57 5.83
C GLY A 516 22.69 22.27 7.20
N LYS A 517 21.73 21.99 8.09
CA LYS A 517 21.70 22.51 9.47
C LYS A 517 21.93 21.40 10.49
N ASP A 518 22.63 21.74 11.57
CA ASP A 518 22.74 20.88 12.74
C ASP A 518 21.35 20.66 13.38
N ILE A 519 21.05 19.43 13.79
CA ILE A 519 19.72 19.06 14.31
C ILE A 519 19.35 19.79 15.60
N VAL A 520 20.32 20.18 16.43
CA VAL A 520 20.06 20.95 17.66
C VAL A 520 19.65 22.37 17.27
N ALA A 521 20.42 23.01 16.39
CA ALA A 521 20.15 24.36 15.90
C ALA A 521 18.86 24.45 15.07
N ALA A 522 18.50 23.36 14.38
CA ALA A 522 17.28 23.27 13.59
C ALA A 522 16.02 22.98 14.43
N GLY A 523 16.15 22.70 15.73
CA GLY A 523 15.01 22.48 16.63
C GLY A 523 14.39 21.08 16.49
N HIS A 524 15.19 20.08 16.12
CA HIS A 524 14.75 18.68 16.12
C HIS A 524 14.58 18.16 17.56
N GLU A 525 13.74 17.16 17.69
CA GLU A 525 13.42 16.52 18.96
C GLU A 525 13.69 15.01 18.90
N VAL A 526 13.88 14.40 20.06
CA VAL A 526 13.81 12.95 20.22
C VAL A 526 12.38 12.59 20.57
N ARG A 527 11.69 11.83 19.72
CA ARG A 527 10.31 11.36 19.97
C ARG A 527 10.32 9.87 20.33
N LEU A 528 9.74 9.52 21.48
CA LEU A 528 9.77 8.18 22.07
C LEU A 528 8.36 7.64 22.32
N GLY A 529 8.22 6.31 22.42
CA GLY A 529 6.93 5.65 22.70
C GLY A 529 5.93 5.70 21.54
N VAL A 530 6.43 5.91 20.31
CA VAL A 530 5.62 6.01 19.09
C VAL A 530 5.43 4.63 18.48
N TYR A 531 4.21 4.33 18.00
CA TYR A 531 3.95 3.19 17.12
C TYR A 531 3.65 3.67 15.71
N ASN A 532 2.72 4.62 15.58
CA ASN A 532 2.38 5.29 14.32
C ASN A 532 2.79 6.77 14.36
N PRO A 533 3.82 7.18 13.60
CA PRO A 533 4.32 8.56 13.63
C PRO A 533 3.42 9.56 12.92
N ARG A 534 2.38 9.10 12.18
CA ARG A 534 1.36 9.96 11.57
C ARG A 534 0.27 10.37 12.56
N GLU A 535 0.15 9.65 13.67
CA GLU A 535 -0.81 9.90 14.74
C GLU A 535 -0.21 10.75 15.86
N ALA A 536 -1.10 11.28 16.71
CA ALA A 536 -0.76 12.00 17.92
C ALA A 536 -0.27 11.01 19.01
N GLU A 537 0.93 10.47 18.82
CA GLU A 537 1.52 9.45 19.71
C GLU A 537 2.88 9.84 20.30
N GLY A 538 3.21 9.25 21.45
CA GLY A 538 4.51 9.36 22.07
C GLY A 538 4.76 10.69 22.78
N THR A 539 6.01 10.83 23.23
CA THR A 539 6.52 12.01 23.94
C THR A 539 7.73 12.55 23.21
N SER A 540 7.72 13.86 22.91
CA SER A 540 8.84 14.59 22.31
C SER A 540 9.72 15.19 23.41
N TYR A 541 11.03 15.05 23.28
CA TYR A 541 12.03 15.58 24.20
C TYR A 541 13.00 16.50 23.44
N PRO A 542 13.37 17.67 24.00
CA PRO A 542 14.32 18.56 23.36
C PRO A 542 15.72 17.96 23.37
N ILE A 543 16.45 18.16 22.27
CA ILE A 543 17.85 17.74 22.15
C ILE A 543 18.74 18.78 22.83
N LEU A 544 19.56 18.33 23.77
CA LEU A 544 20.53 19.17 24.49
C LEU A 544 21.85 19.27 23.75
N ARG A 545 22.33 18.15 23.20
CA ARG A 545 23.54 18.09 22.37
C ARG A 545 23.56 16.85 21.49
N ALA A 546 24.24 16.96 20.36
CA ALA A 546 24.54 15.86 19.45
C ALA A 546 26.06 15.72 19.28
N ILE A 547 26.57 14.48 19.38
CA ILE A 547 28.01 14.18 19.44
C ILE A 547 28.32 13.10 18.41
N PRO A 548 28.88 13.45 17.24
CA PRO A 548 29.34 12.46 16.27
C PRO A 548 30.64 11.79 16.75
N HIS A 549 30.87 10.55 16.33
CA HIS A 549 32.17 9.92 16.53
C HIS A 549 33.26 10.73 15.80
N PRO A 550 34.42 11.03 16.43
CA PRO A 550 35.43 11.93 15.87
C PRO A 550 36.08 11.41 14.57
N SER A 551 36.03 10.10 14.35
CA SER A 551 36.52 9.46 13.12
C SER A 551 35.42 9.22 12.07
N PHE A 552 34.23 9.80 12.21
CA PHE A 552 33.19 9.70 11.21
C PHE A 552 33.65 10.32 9.88
N ASP A 553 33.55 9.56 8.80
CA ASP A 553 33.87 10.00 7.45
C ASP A 553 32.59 10.00 6.59
N PRO A 554 32.08 11.17 6.17
CA PRO A 554 30.85 11.27 5.38
C PRO A 554 30.99 10.73 3.95
N ALA A 555 32.21 10.59 3.41
CA ALA A 555 32.43 10.05 2.08
C ALA A 555 32.34 8.52 2.06
N THR A 556 32.88 7.87 3.10
CA THR A 556 32.93 6.41 3.18
C THR A 556 31.86 5.80 4.08
N TYR A 557 31.25 6.61 4.95
CA TYR A 557 30.40 6.20 6.08
C TYR A 557 31.15 5.32 7.10
N ALA A 558 32.48 5.43 7.18
CA ALA A 558 33.24 4.81 8.27
C ALA A 558 32.91 5.52 9.59
N PHE A 559 32.74 4.75 10.67
CA PHE A 559 32.38 5.26 11.99
C PHE A 559 31.11 6.14 12.01
N ASP A 560 30.12 5.81 11.18
CA ASP A 560 28.84 6.51 11.13
C ASP A 560 27.97 6.19 12.35
N ILE A 561 28.28 6.83 13.47
CA ILE A 561 27.63 6.67 14.76
C ILE A 561 27.72 7.96 15.58
N ALA A 562 26.67 8.26 16.32
CA ALA A 562 26.54 9.46 17.14
C ALA A 562 25.73 9.20 18.41
N LEU A 563 25.96 10.05 19.40
CA LEU A 563 25.14 10.15 20.61
C LEU A 563 24.32 11.43 20.58
N VAL A 564 23.03 11.32 20.87
CA VAL A 564 22.12 12.44 21.08
C VAL A 564 21.71 12.45 22.54
N GLN A 565 22.05 13.52 23.26
CA GLN A 565 21.58 13.74 24.61
C GLN A 565 20.29 14.54 24.55
N TYR A 566 19.21 14.01 25.13
CA TYR A 566 17.93 14.70 25.26
C TYR A 566 17.64 14.99 26.73
N ASP A 567 16.77 15.95 27.00
CA ASP A 567 16.31 16.28 28.35
C ASP A 567 15.13 15.38 28.74
N PRO A 568 15.31 14.36 29.61
CA PRO A 568 14.22 13.47 30.00
C PRO A 568 13.15 14.15 30.86
N ASP A 569 13.45 15.29 31.48
CA ASP A 569 12.52 15.99 32.38
C ASP A 569 11.60 16.96 31.61
N ARG A 570 11.92 17.26 30.35
CA ARG A 570 11.18 18.20 29.49
C ARG A 570 10.43 17.51 28.35
N GLY A 571 9.79 16.38 28.65
CA GLY A 571 8.96 15.66 27.70
C GLY A 571 7.60 16.33 27.45
N ALA A 572 7.22 16.51 26.19
CA ALA A 572 5.90 16.96 25.76
C ALA A 572 5.08 15.79 25.19
N LYS A 573 4.06 15.33 25.95
CA LYS A 573 3.16 14.23 25.54
C LYS A 573 2.22 14.73 24.45
N GLN A 574 2.21 14.06 23.29
CA GLN A 574 1.37 14.41 22.14
C GLN A 574 0.09 13.56 22.06
N GLY A 575 -0.06 12.56 22.94
CA GLY A 575 -1.21 11.67 23.03
C GLY A 575 -0.82 10.32 23.61
N MET A 576 -1.31 9.22 23.03
CA MET A 576 -1.01 7.88 23.54
C MET A 576 0.49 7.57 23.43
N THR A 577 1.11 7.20 24.54
CA THR A 577 2.55 6.89 24.61
C THR A 577 2.73 5.42 24.95
N SER A 578 3.38 4.66 24.07
CA SER A 578 3.77 3.28 24.33
C SER A 578 4.86 3.24 25.40
N PRO A 579 5.07 2.11 26.11
CA PRO A 579 6.16 1.97 27.07
C PRO A 579 7.52 2.38 26.47
N ILE A 580 8.35 3.01 27.29
CA ILE A 580 9.68 3.48 26.91
C ILE A 580 10.70 2.73 27.77
N THR A 581 11.69 2.09 27.15
CA THR A 581 12.78 1.42 27.87
C THR A 581 14.11 1.60 27.14
N ARG A 582 15.21 1.23 27.79
CA ARG A 582 16.54 1.23 27.17
C ARG A 582 16.98 -0.17 26.77
N LEU A 583 17.76 -0.27 25.70
CA LEU A 583 18.56 -1.46 25.40
C LEU A 583 19.96 -1.38 25.99
N THR A 584 20.51 -2.55 26.25
CA THR A 584 21.92 -2.69 26.64
C THR A 584 22.78 -2.69 25.39
N LEU A 585 23.86 -1.93 25.40
CA LEU A 585 24.91 -2.03 24.38
C LEU A 585 25.70 -3.31 24.58
N ASP A 586 26.17 -3.93 23.51
CA ASP A 586 27.07 -5.09 23.64
C ASP A 586 28.34 -4.70 24.42
N PRO A 587 28.57 -5.27 25.63
CA PRO A 587 29.71 -4.86 26.45
C PRO A 587 31.03 -5.51 26.00
N LEU A 588 30.97 -6.41 25.02
CA LEU A 588 32.13 -7.18 24.57
C LEU A 588 33.10 -6.32 23.75
N GLU A 589 34.39 -6.51 24.02
CA GLU A 589 35.47 -5.91 23.22
C GLU A 589 35.50 -6.44 21.79
N LEU A 590 36.13 -5.67 20.89
CA LEU A 590 36.36 -6.10 19.53
C LEU A 590 37.05 -7.47 19.50
N GLY A 591 36.50 -8.40 18.71
CA GLY A 591 37.01 -9.77 18.59
C GLY A 591 36.54 -10.76 19.66
N LYS A 592 35.92 -10.30 20.77
CA LYS A 592 35.36 -11.22 21.79
C LYS A 592 34.04 -11.84 21.34
N ARG A 593 33.19 -11.07 20.67
CA ARG A 593 32.02 -11.62 19.98
C ARG A 593 32.45 -12.23 18.65
N ALA A 594 32.31 -13.55 18.52
CA ALA A 594 32.53 -14.24 17.26
C ALA A 594 31.47 -13.82 16.25
N ILE A 595 31.85 -13.04 15.24
CA ILE A 595 30.96 -12.64 14.14
C ILE A 595 31.03 -13.72 13.06
N LYS A 596 29.93 -14.47 12.90
CA LYS A 596 29.80 -15.55 11.92
C LYS A 596 28.69 -15.23 10.93
N ALA A 597 28.88 -15.69 9.69
CA ALA A 597 27.84 -15.65 8.69
C ALA A 597 26.62 -16.47 9.17
N GLY A 598 25.41 -15.95 8.97
CA GLY A 598 24.16 -16.60 9.40
C GLY A 598 23.70 -16.23 10.81
N MET A 599 24.46 -15.43 11.57
CA MET A 599 23.98 -14.96 12.89
C MET A 599 22.73 -14.10 12.73
N GLU A 600 21.65 -14.51 13.38
CA GLU A 600 20.37 -13.81 13.33
C GLU A 600 20.41 -12.49 14.10
N VAL A 601 19.98 -11.43 13.44
CA VAL A 601 19.96 -10.06 13.96
C VAL A 601 18.70 -9.33 13.49
N TYR A 602 18.33 -8.28 14.23
CA TYR A 602 17.07 -7.57 14.01
C TYR A 602 17.31 -6.07 13.96
N THR A 603 16.51 -5.37 13.16
CA THR A 603 16.42 -3.90 13.20
C THR A 603 14.96 -3.49 13.23
N TYR A 604 14.70 -2.31 13.79
CA TYR A 604 13.36 -1.76 13.94
C TYR A 604 13.32 -0.32 13.45
N GLY A 605 12.20 0.11 12.88
CA GLY A 605 12.05 1.47 12.40
C GLY A 605 10.81 1.71 11.53
N TRP A 606 10.76 2.92 10.98
CA TRP A 606 9.69 3.43 10.12
C TRP A 606 10.18 3.72 8.70
N GLY A 607 11.31 3.14 8.31
CA GLY A 607 11.91 3.35 7.01
C GLY A 607 11.02 2.93 5.84
N TRP A 608 11.43 3.34 4.64
CA TRP A 608 10.64 3.08 3.43
C TRP A 608 10.42 1.59 3.21
N THR A 609 9.17 1.26 2.85
CA THR A 609 8.75 -0.12 2.64
C THR A 609 8.66 -0.51 1.16
N ARG A 610 8.70 0.49 0.27
CA ARG A 610 8.69 0.34 -1.19
C ARG A 610 9.85 1.14 -1.81
N PRO A 611 10.66 0.53 -2.68
CA PRO A 611 11.76 1.22 -3.36
C PRO A 611 11.30 2.32 -4.33
N GLU A 612 10.06 2.26 -4.83
CA GLU A 612 9.63 3.02 -6.02
C GLU A 612 8.93 4.35 -5.68
N ASP A 613 8.25 4.45 -4.54
CA ASP A 613 7.39 5.61 -4.23
C ASP A 613 7.73 6.33 -2.91
N GLY A 614 8.80 5.92 -2.21
CA GLY A 614 9.22 6.56 -0.96
C GLY A 614 8.23 6.48 0.21
N GLN A 615 7.20 5.63 0.12
CA GLN A 615 6.19 5.50 1.17
C GLN A 615 6.76 4.81 2.42
N SER A 616 6.80 5.57 3.52
CA SER A 616 7.02 5.05 4.87
C SER A 616 5.77 4.30 5.35
N THR A 617 6.00 3.25 6.15
CA THR A 617 4.93 2.52 6.85
C THR A 617 4.21 3.42 7.85
N ASP A 618 2.90 3.23 8.01
CA ASP A 618 2.12 3.89 9.07
C ASP A 618 2.51 3.40 10.46
N ASN A 619 3.08 2.20 10.58
CA ASN A 619 3.35 1.57 11.88
C ASN A 619 4.83 1.20 12.03
N LEU A 620 5.31 1.06 13.26
CA LEU A 620 6.65 0.55 13.58
C LEU A 620 6.79 -0.90 13.11
N ARG A 621 7.88 -1.21 12.41
CA ARG A 621 8.16 -2.55 11.87
C ARG A 621 9.50 -3.08 12.33
N GLY A 622 9.64 -4.40 12.24
CA GLY A 622 10.89 -5.12 12.46
C GLY A 622 11.34 -5.88 11.21
N ALA A 623 12.65 -6.04 11.05
CA ALA A 623 13.24 -6.88 10.00
C ALA A 623 14.20 -7.89 10.63
N LYS A 624 13.98 -9.19 10.36
CA LYS A 624 14.90 -10.28 10.70
C LYS A 624 15.91 -10.45 9.57
N MET A 625 17.19 -10.48 9.93
CA MET A 625 18.31 -10.56 8.98
C MET A 625 19.39 -11.52 9.51
N GLU A 626 20.34 -11.83 8.64
CA GLU A 626 21.53 -12.60 9.00
C GLU A 626 22.79 -11.77 8.75
N LEU A 627 23.77 -11.85 9.66
CA LEU A 627 25.09 -11.27 9.45
C LEU A 627 25.83 -12.00 8.32
N THR A 628 26.67 -11.26 7.60
CA THR A 628 27.69 -11.84 6.73
C THR A 628 29.02 -11.98 7.46
N SER A 629 29.99 -12.69 6.87
CA SER A 629 31.33 -12.81 7.46
C SER A 629 32.06 -11.47 7.49
N GLU A 630 32.93 -11.29 8.48
CA GLU A 630 33.75 -10.08 8.63
C GLU A 630 34.58 -9.78 7.37
N GLU A 631 35.15 -10.82 6.74
CA GLU A 631 35.88 -10.73 5.48
C GLU A 631 35.01 -10.22 4.34
N ARG A 632 33.79 -10.76 4.19
CA ARG A 632 32.86 -10.34 3.14
C ARG A 632 32.42 -8.90 3.38
N CYS A 633 32.13 -8.52 4.63
CA CYS A 633 31.77 -7.15 4.95
C CYS A 633 32.91 -6.17 4.65
N THR A 634 34.15 -6.50 5.04
CA THR A 634 35.35 -5.70 4.73
C THR A 634 35.62 -5.55 3.24
N ARG A 635 35.31 -6.58 2.44
CA ARG A 635 35.38 -6.49 0.97
C ARG A 635 34.30 -5.59 0.39
N ILE A 636 33.08 -5.62 0.94
CA ILE A 636 31.96 -4.77 0.51
C ILE A 636 32.24 -3.31 0.85
N THR A 637 32.71 -3.01 2.07
CA THR A 637 32.99 -1.64 2.51
C THR A 637 34.32 -1.11 1.99
N SER A 638 35.24 -2.00 1.62
CA SER A 638 36.63 -1.65 1.30
C SER A 638 37.38 -0.91 2.42
N TYR A 639 36.92 -1.01 3.67
CA TYR A 639 37.58 -0.35 4.80
C TYR A 639 38.97 -0.92 5.07
N ARG A 640 39.92 -0.05 5.40
CA ARG A 640 41.33 -0.36 5.68
C ARG A 640 41.82 0.43 6.89
N GLY A 641 43.01 0.08 7.39
CA GLY A 641 43.63 0.80 8.50
C GLY A 641 42.75 0.82 9.75
N SER A 642 42.57 1.99 10.36
CA SER A 642 41.74 2.16 11.56
C SER A 642 40.28 1.77 11.35
N ALA A 643 39.74 1.94 10.14
CA ALA A 643 38.36 1.58 9.77
C ALA A 643 38.15 0.08 9.55
N LEU A 644 39.21 -0.73 9.53
CA LEU A 644 39.08 -2.19 9.43
C LEU A 644 38.18 -2.71 10.55
N ASN A 645 37.20 -3.56 10.17
CA ASN A 645 36.19 -4.14 11.05
C ASN A 645 35.27 -3.13 11.76
N ALA A 646 35.21 -1.88 11.27
CA ALA A 646 34.32 -0.86 11.82
C ALA A 646 32.84 -1.04 11.43
N ALA A 647 32.54 -1.93 10.48
CA ALA A 647 31.19 -2.25 10.06
C ALA A 647 30.83 -3.72 10.27
N LEU A 648 29.57 -3.96 10.56
CA LEU A 648 28.87 -5.23 10.35
C LEU A 648 28.00 -5.09 9.10
N CYS A 649 27.78 -6.19 8.40
CA CYS A 649 26.90 -6.20 7.23
C CYS A 649 25.84 -7.29 7.43
N ALA A 650 24.56 -6.91 7.32
CA ALA A 650 23.43 -7.80 7.53
C ALA A 650 22.37 -7.65 6.43
N GLY A 651 21.71 -8.74 6.08
CA GLY A 651 20.58 -8.75 5.15
C GLY A 651 19.77 -10.03 5.26
N GLY A 652 18.52 -10.00 4.81
CA GLY A 652 17.63 -11.15 4.83
C GLY A 652 17.67 -11.98 3.53
N LYS A 653 17.32 -13.26 3.65
CA LYS A 653 17.28 -14.21 2.52
C LYS A 653 16.27 -13.83 1.44
N GLN A 654 15.22 -13.09 1.82
CA GLN A 654 14.16 -12.62 0.92
C GLN A 654 14.18 -11.09 0.76
N GLY A 655 15.34 -10.45 0.98
CA GLY A 655 15.50 -9.01 0.79
C GLY A 655 15.15 -8.14 2.00
N GLN A 656 14.93 -8.73 3.18
CA GLN A 656 14.77 -7.95 4.42
C GLN A 656 16.01 -7.09 4.69
N GLN A 657 15.83 -5.80 4.93
CA GLN A 657 16.93 -4.88 5.21
C GLN A 657 16.44 -3.56 5.81
N ALA A 658 17.36 -2.81 6.42
CA ALA A 658 17.14 -1.40 6.74
C ALA A 658 17.03 -0.55 5.46
N CYS A 659 16.22 0.50 5.51
CA CYS A 659 16.03 1.44 4.41
C CYS A 659 16.03 2.90 4.89
N LYS A 660 15.85 3.86 3.97
CA LYS A 660 15.75 5.30 4.27
C LYS A 660 14.73 5.54 5.39
N GLY A 661 15.15 6.20 6.46
CA GLY A 661 14.35 6.43 7.67
C GLY A 661 14.66 5.46 8.83
N ASP A 662 15.27 4.30 8.56
CA ASP A 662 15.79 3.39 9.60
C ASP A 662 17.21 3.77 10.07
N SER A 663 17.89 4.65 9.33
CA SER A 663 19.23 5.17 9.68
C SER A 663 19.31 5.58 11.15
N GLY A 664 20.33 5.11 11.85
CA GLY A 664 20.51 5.33 13.28
C GLY A 664 19.78 4.34 14.19
N GLY A 665 18.87 3.50 13.68
CA GLY A 665 18.29 2.40 14.44
C GLY A 665 19.33 1.36 14.90
N GLY A 666 19.04 0.63 15.97
CA GLY A 666 19.93 -0.38 16.51
C GLY A 666 19.85 -1.72 15.78
N LEU A 667 21.00 -2.34 15.51
CA LEU A 667 21.10 -3.74 15.12
C LEU A 667 21.15 -4.60 16.40
N VAL A 668 20.03 -5.27 16.68
CA VAL A 668 19.80 -6.01 17.92
C VAL A 668 20.09 -7.50 17.75
N TYR A 669 20.81 -8.06 18.71
CA TYR A 669 21.15 -9.47 18.79
C TYR A 669 20.51 -10.12 20.03
N TYR A 670 19.89 -11.28 19.85
CA TYR A 670 19.20 -12.06 20.89
C TYR A 670 19.83 -13.45 21.13
N GLY A 671 20.94 -13.75 20.46
CA GLY A 671 21.48 -15.11 20.42
C GLY A 671 22.38 -15.51 21.59
N ASP A 672 22.63 -14.61 22.55
CA ASP A 672 23.35 -14.95 23.78
C ASP A 672 22.51 -15.91 24.65
N ALA A 673 23.17 -16.65 25.55
CA ALA A 673 22.50 -17.66 26.40
C ALA A 673 21.43 -17.05 27.33
N ASP A 674 21.61 -15.78 27.72
CA ASP A 674 20.69 -15.02 28.56
C ASP A 674 19.45 -14.49 27.80
N LYS A 675 19.44 -14.58 26.46
CA LYS A 675 18.42 -14.01 25.56
C LYS A 675 18.16 -12.51 25.76
N VAL A 676 19.07 -11.80 26.41
CA VAL A 676 18.94 -10.36 26.65
C VAL A 676 19.30 -9.62 25.36
N PRO A 677 18.43 -8.75 24.83
CA PRO A 677 18.72 -7.99 23.62
C PRO A 677 19.92 -7.06 23.82
N LYS A 678 20.88 -7.17 22.91
CA LYS A 678 22.08 -6.31 22.88
C LYS A 678 22.18 -5.60 21.55
N VAL A 679 22.45 -4.29 21.59
CA VAL A 679 22.77 -3.52 20.38
C VAL A 679 24.22 -3.79 20.01
N ILE A 680 24.43 -4.49 18.89
CA ILE A 680 25.77 -4.83 18.38
C ILE A 680 26.22 -3.92 17.23
N GLY A 681 25.29 -3.15 16.66
CA GLY A 681 25.57 -2.20 15.59
C GLY A 681 24.51 -1.11 15.46
N VAL A 682 24.76 -0.12 14.59
CA VAL A 682 23.86 1.00 14.29
C VAL A 682 23.65 1.10 12.79
N VAL A 683 22.41 1.20 12.31
CA VAL A 683 22.06 1.33 10.88
C VAL A 683 22.77 2.55 10.29
N SER A 684 23.56 2.35 9.25
CA SER A 684 24.34 3.41 8.61
C SER A 684 23.92 3.61 7.14
N ALA A 685 24.33 2.70 6.25
CA ALA A 685 24.18 2.90 4.81
C ALA A 685 23.94 1.60 4.04
N GLY A 686 23.31 1.68 2.86
CA GLY A 686 23.12 0.58 1.91
C GLY A 686 23.20 1.08 0.47
N ARG A 687 23.38 0.19 -0.51
CA ARG A 687 23.41 0.59 -1.95
C ARG A 687 22.01 0.91 -2.48
N ALA A 688 21.04 0.03 -2.24
CA ALA A 688 19.64 0.22 -2.59
C ALA A 688 18.73 -0.55 -1.62
N CYS A 689 17.49 -0.08 -1.44
CA CYS A 689 16.52 -0.74 -0.58
C CYS A 689 15.95 -2.01 -1.23
N GLY A 690 15.95 -3.12 -0.50
CA GLY A 690 15.40 -4.42 -0.88
C GLY A 690 16.21 -5.29 -1.82
N THR A 691 17.50 -5.01 -2.01
CA THR A 691 18.33 -5.75 -2.95
C THR A 691 18.78 -7.07 -2.34
N VAL A 692 18.13 -8.17 -2.74
CA VAL A 692 18.51 -9.53 -2.34
C VAL A 692 20.00 -9.77 -2.67
N GLY A 693 20.78 -10.13 -1.65
CA GLY A 693 22.21 -10.43 -1.79
C GLY A 693 23.16 -9.26 -1.49
N GLU A 694 22.64 -8.03 -1.36
CA GLU A 694 23.41 -6.85 -0.93
C GLU A 694 23.04 -6.46 0.52
N PRO A 695 23.90 -6.76 1.51
CA PRO A 695 23.59 -6.44 2.91
C PRO A 695 23.68 -4.93 3.18
N SER A 696 22.85 -4.47 4.13
CA SER A 696 23.00 -3.13 4.73
C SER A 696 24.22 -3.09 5.65
N ARG A 697 24.82 -1.91 5.80
CA ARG A 697 25.99 -1.65 6.64
C ARG A 697 25.56 -1.06 7.97
N TYR A 698 26.20 -1.53 9.03
CA TYR A 698 25.94 -1.12 10.40
C TYR A 698 27.26 -0.78 11.08
N THR A 699 27.38 0.39 11.71
CA THR A 699 28.57 0.72 12.48
C THR A 699 28.68 -0.20 13.69
N ARG A 700 29.81 -0.91 13.84
CA ARG A 700 30.00 -1.95 14.86
C ARG A 700 30.25 -1.32 16.24
N VAL A 701 29.36 -1.57 17.20
CA VAL A 701 29.45 -0.99 18.56
C VAL A 701 30.77 -1.34 19.24
N ALA A 702 31.21 -2.60 19.16
CA ALA A 702 32.48 -3.06 19.76
C ALA A 702 33.73 -2.31 19.25
N LYS A 703 33.67 -1.70 18.05
CA LYS A 703 34.79 -0.92 17.49
C LYS A 703 34.91 0.47 18.11
N VAL A 704 33.81 1.02 18.60
CA VAL A 704 33.70 2.40 19.12
C VAL A 704 33.39 2.44 20.61
N ARG A 705 33.60 1.31 21.30
CA ARG A 705 33.30 1.14 22.72
C ARG A 705 33.98 2.20 23.60
N ASP A 706 35.27 2.42 23.42
CA ASP A 706 36.04 3.37 24.25
C ASP A 706 35.47 4.79 24.16
N TRP A 707 35.07 5.20 22.94
CA TRP A 707 34.40 6.47 22.71
C TRP A 707 33.02 6.51 23.40
N LEU A 708 32.23 5.44 23.32
CA LEU A 708 30.94 5.38 24.04
C LEU A 708 31.16 5.52 25.55
N GLU A 709 32.09 4.76 26.13
CA GLU A 709 32.36 4.77 27.57
C GLU A 709 32.83 6.13 28.08
N GLN A 710 33.51 6.93 27.24
CA GLN A 710 33.89 8.30 27.57
C GLN A 710 32.70 9.21 27.86
N TYR A 711 31.57 9.04 27.17
CA TYR A 711 30.40 9.93 27.29
C TYR A 711 29.33 9.37 28.22
N ILE A 712 29.10 8.07 28.19
CA ILE A 712 27.98 7.43 28.91
C ILE A 712 28.44 6.48 30.01
N GLY A 713 29.74 6.40 30.30
CA GLY A 713 30.30 5.53 31.34
C GLY A 713 30.41 4.05 30.93
N PRO A 714 30.89 3.18 31.83
CA PRO A 714 31.18 1.78 31.53
C PRO A 714 29.97 1.01 30.97
N LEU A 715 30.18 0.20 29.92
CA LEU A 715 29.10 -0.60 29.32
C LEU A 715 28.81 -1.91 30.09
N SER A 716 29.79 -2.42 30.84
CA SER A 716 29.62 -3.57 31.74
C SER A 716 29.22 -3.11 33.15
N ARG A 717 28.21 -3.74 33.76
CA ARG A 717 28.02 -3.66 35.22
C ARG A 717 29.19 -4.40 35.89
N ARG A 718 29.82 -3.77 36.89
CA ARG A 718 30.67 -4.50 37.84
C ARG A 718 29.81 -5.39 38.71
#